data_AF-A0A4D9CME1-F1
#
_entry.id   AF-A0A4D9CME1-F1
#
_cell.length_a   1.000
_cell.length_b   1.000
_cell.length_c   1.000
_cell.angle_alpha   90.00
_cell.angle_beta   90.00
_cell.angle_gamma   90.00
#
_symmetry.space_group_name_H-M   'P 1'
#
loop_
_entity.id
_entity.type
_entity.pdbx_description
1 polymer ?
#
loop_
_entity_poly.entity_id
_entity_poly.type
_entity_poly.pdbx_seq_one_letter_code
_entity_poly.pdbx_strand_id
1 'polypeptide(L)'
;MDKIFQFHTVLTMNLPYVICPNSAFFKLDRGVAAAKIGMGGRFKKVPLLPADTIIDLNRQIRNDSNPHKVDLGVGAYRDSSGKPYVLDVVKAAEARVVADTSYNHEYVPIEGWTPFRLASQKILFGPGHPVMAAGCVATVQALSGTGALRVGFEFLRRIIPDPVVYLPSHTWGNHLKVLQESGFEDVRKYRYYDAARLSLDSEGMCADLSAAPPGAIVLLHTSGHNPVGFDPSVSDWERLAELCKEKDLLPFFDNAYQGYTSGSLEEDAFSVRFFAAQGLELLCACSFAKNMGLYGERIGALHAVVSSPLEVQSLISQFQAIIRPMYSSPPSHYARVAGLILSDPALFDAWQVELQRMAGRIQRMRELFLEALTRHACPGEWGHMARQRDISLADFGRKEIQLAEVEMPGLMACREEYGADALKGARIAGSLHMTIQTAVLIETLKAMGGDIRWCSCNIFSTQDHAAAAVARDESAAVFAWKGESLEEYWECTMNAITWPTDDGKGDGPDLIVDDGGDMTLLVHEGYKAEELYAKDGTLPDPTSTDNAEFKIVLALIARELPKTPQKWHKVAARMYGVSEETTTGVHRLYLMEKNKTLLFPAINVNDSVTKSKFDNLYGCKHSLPDGIMRATDVMLAGKRVVICGFGDVGKGCAQAMKAAGSIVYVTEVDPICALQASMEGFRVVRLSSVIAEIDIVITTTGNKGIIMAEDMAKMKNNAIVGNIGHFDNEIDMDGVMKVAKRENIKPQVDRFVFPDGHGVIVLAEGRLLNLGCATGHPSFVMSASFTNQTLAQLELWKERTSGKYARGKVYVLPKVLDEKVARLHLASLGVELTDLSSEQAEYIGVSVSGPFKPEAYRY
;
A
#
# COMPACT_ATOMS: atom_id res chain seq x y z
N MET A 1 24.06 -7.04 12.10
CA MET A 1 23.25 -6.39 13.15
C MET A 1 23.72 -4.96 13.50
N ASP A 2 24.88 -4.48 13.02
CA ASP A 2 25.46 -3.19 13.48
C ASP A 2 24.88 -1.89 12.88
N LYS A 3 23.72 -1.89 12.21
CA LYS A 3 23.13 -0.66 11.63
C LYS A 3 21.59 -0.63 11.63
N ILE A 4 20.93 -1.05 12.71
CA ILE A 4 19.47 -0.91 12.85
C ILE A 4 19.18 -0.09 14.11
N PHE A 5 18.86 1.19 13.96
CA PHE A 5 18.39 2.05 15.05
C PHE A 5 17.14 2.79 14.60
N GLN A 6 15.96 2.26 14.97
CA GLN A 6 14.74 2.96 15.41
C GLN A 6 13.53 2.01 15.28
N PHE A 7 13.12 1.42 16.39
CA PHE A 7 11.88 0.66 16.51
C PHE A 7 11.17 1.10 17.78
N HIS A 8 10.01 1.74 17.67
CA HIS A 8 9.23 2.02 18.88
C HIS A 8 7.74 1.76 18.72
N THR A 9 7.11 2.07 17.59
CA THR A 9 5.65 1.92 17.54
C THR A 9 5.15 0.47 17.48
N VAL A 10 6.02 -0.53 17.23
CA VAL A 10 5.60 -1.94 17.08
C VAL A 10 6.24 -2.89 18.11
N LEU A 11 7.43 -2.60 18.67
CA LEU A 11 8.15 -3.59 19.49
C LEU A 11 7.89 -3.53 21.00
N THR A 12 7.29 -2.47 21.56
CA THR A 12 7.39 -2.25 23.01
C THR A 12 6.38 -2.94 23.92
N MET A 13 5.44 -3.76 23.42
CA MET A 13 4.50 -4.43 24.35
C MET A 13 4.33 -5.95 24.20
N ASN A 14 4.80 -6.60 23.12
CA ASN A 14 4.57 -8.04 22.90
C ASN A 14 5.82 -8.94 22.83
N LEU A 15 7.03 -8.43 23.06
CA LEU A 15 8.19 -9.28 23.31
C LEU A 15 8.45 -9.36 24.82
N PRO A 16 8.40 -10.55 25.47
CA PRO A 16 9.04 -10.71 26.76
C PRO A 16 10.50 -10.31 26.57
N TYR A 17 10.98 -9.34 27.35
CA TYR A 17 12.34 -8.80 27.31
C TYR A 17 13.39 -9.87 26.93
N VAL A 18 13.75 -9.95 25.64
CA VAL A 18 14.87 -10.79 25.19
C VAL A 18 16.13 -9.96 25.40
N ILE A 19 16.53 -9.84 26.67
CA ILE A 19 17.92 -9.53 27.02
C ILE A 19 18.69 -10.83 26.78
N CYS A 20 19.81 -10.73 26.06
CA CYS A 20 20.72 -11.81 25.73
C CYS A 20 20.88 -12.83 26.88
N PRO A 21 20.65 -14.14 26.65
CA PRO A 21 20.73 -15.16 27.68
C PRO A 21 22.20 -15.54 27.88
N ASN A 22 23.03 -14.66 28.45
CA ASN A 22 24.34 -14.99 29.01
C ASN A 22 25.01 -13.75 29.64
N SER A 23 24.49 -13.29 30.77
CA SER A 23 25.33 -12.62 31.77
C SER A 23 24.62 -12.67 33.11
N ALA A 24 25.30 -13.26 34.09
CA ALA A 24 24.82 -13.47 35.44
C ALA A 24 24.04 -12.27 36.00
N PHE A 25 22.90 -12.56 36.62
CA PHE A 25 22.19 -11.64 37.51
C PHE A 25 23.16 -11.14 38.59
N PHE A 26 23.80 -10.00 38.38
CA PHE A 26 24.35 -9.23 39.47
C PHE A 26 23.20 -8.52 40.15
N LYS A 27 22.63 -9.18 41.17
CA LYS A 27 22.08 -8.48 42.34
C LYS A 27 23.23 -7.63 42.88
N LEU A 28 23.28 -6.37 42.47
CA LEU A 28 24.05 -5.37 43.18
C LEU A 28 23.26 -5.02 44.43
N ASP A 29 23.47 -5.83 45.47
CA ASP A 29 23.27 -5.42 46.85
C ASP A 29 24.18 -4.21 47.07
N ARG A 30 23.64 -3.01 46.84
CA ARG A 30 24.29 -1.78 47.30
C ARG A 30 23.82 -1.52 48.73
N GLY A 31 24.37 -2.31 49.64
CA GLY A 31 24.66 -1.85 50.98
C GLY A 31 25.59 -0.66 50.89
N VAL A 32 25.03 0.56 50.80
CA VAL A 32 25.79 1.77 51.09
C VAL A 32 25.87 1.85 52.60
N ALA A 33 27.03 1.50 53.14
CA ALA A 33 27.39 1.82 54.51
C ALA A 33 27.21 3.33 54.71
N ALA A 34 26.18 3.69 55.47
CA ALA A 34 25.91 5.07 55.83
C ALA A 34 27.06 5.59 56.69
N ALA A 35 27.93 6.40 56.10
CA ALA A 35 28.79 7.28 56.87
C ALA A 35 27.87 8.20 57.69
N LYS A 36 27.92 8.06 59.02
CA LYS A 36 27.27 8.96 59.96
C LYS A 36 27.85 10.36 59.78
N ILE A 37 27.13 11.21 59.06
CA ILE A 37 27.22 12.66 59.23
C ILE A 37 25.85 13.12 59.70
N GLY A 38 25.78 13.40 61.00
CA GLY A 38 24.61 13.98 61.64
C GLY A 38 24.48 15.44 61.24
N MET A 39 23.34 15.80 60.64
CA MET A 39 22.68 17.11 60.74
C MET A 39 21.20 16.90 60.35
N GLY A 40 20.28 17.45 61.15
CA GLY A 40 18.83 17.33 60.95
C GLY A 40 18.35 18.30 59.88
N GLY A 41 17.79 17.78 58.78
CA GLY A 41 17.27 18.59 57.67
C GLY A 41 15.82 18.22 57.35
N ARG A 42 14.96 19.21 57.10
CA ARG A 42 13.52 19.03 56.77
C ARG A 42 13.29 18.11 55.57
N PHE A 43 14.25 18.03 54.64
CA PHE A 43 14.18 17.19 53.44
C PHE A 43 14.56 15.72 53.65
N LYS A 44 15.01 15.30 54.85
CA LYS A 44 15.31 13.88 55.13
C LYS A 44 14.10 12.96 55.02
N LYS A 45 12.88 13.51 55.13
CA LYS A 45 11.62 12.78 54.99
C LYS A 45 11.07 12.80 53.56
N VAL A 46 11.73 13.48 52.62
CA VAL A 46 11.32 13.45 51.21
C VAL A 46 11.67 12.06 50.69
N PRO A 47 10.67 11.22 50.38
CA PRO A 47 10.94 9.89 49.87
C PRO A 47 11.60 10.00 48.50
N LEU A 48 12.57 9.14 48.22
CA LEU A 48 13.07 8.96 46.86
C LEU A 48 11.93 8.34 46.05
N LEU A 49 11.39 9.10 45.10
CA LEU A 49 10.39 8.57 44.18
C LEU A 49 11.04 7.56 43.21
N PRO A 50 10.31 6.53 42.79
CA PRO A 50 10.79 5.62 41.75
C PRO A 50 11.15 6.41 40.49
N ALA A 51 12.25 6.01 39.84
CA ALA A 51 12.65 6.62 38.57
C ALA A 51 11.57 6.39 37.51
N ASP A 52 11.35 7.39 36.65
CA ASP A 52 10.49 7.23 35.49
C ASP A 52 11.05 6.11 34.60
N THR A 53 10.20 5.15 34.22
CA THR A 53 10.61 3.91 33.56
C THR A 53 11.35 4.17 32.25
N ILE A 54 10.93 5.20 31.50
CA ILE A 54 11.52 5.59 30.23
C ILE A 54 12.86 6.30 30.44
N ILE A 55 12.93 7.22 31.41
CA ILE A 55 14.17 7.94 31.74
C ILE A 55 15.22 6.98 32.32
N ASP A 56 14.78 6.03 33.14
CA ASP A 56 15.64 5.01 33.72
C ASP A 56 16.15 4.04 32.66
N LEU A 57 15.32 3.60 31.71
CA LEU A 57 15.77 2.80 30.55
C LEU A 57 16.86 3.52 29.74
N ASN A 58 16.67 4.80 29.42
CA ASN A 58 17.72 5.60 28.75
C ASN A 58 19.01 5.70 29.59
N ARG A 59 18.89 5.77 30.91
CA ARG A 59 20.05 5.76 31.82
C ARG A 59 20.74 4.39 31.82
N GLN A 60 19.98 3.31 31.89
CA GLN A 60 20.50 1.94 31.81
C GLN A 60 21.22 1.71 30.48
N ILE A 61 20.63 2.11 29.35
CA ILE A 61 21.27 2.02 28.02
C ILE A 61 22.55 2.84 27.95
N ARG A 62 22.58 4.07 28.49
CA ARG A 62 23.81 4.88 28.53
C ARG A 62 24.90 4.24 29.39
N ASN A 63 24.51 3.62 30.51
CA ASN A 63 25.44 2.97 31.43
C ASN A 63 25.89 1.58 30.96
N ASP A 64 25.15 0.96 30.04
CA ASP A 64 25.53 -0.29 29.42
C ASP A 64 26.77 -0.07 28.52
N SER A 65 27.84 -0.80 28.78
CA SER A 65 29.10 -0.71 28.03
C SER A 65 29.17 -1.69 26.86
N ASN A 66 28.14 -2.52 26.66
CA ASN A 66 28.09 -3.49 25.59
C ASN A 66 28.13 -2.80 24.21
N PRO A 67 29.12 -3.10 23.35
CA PRO A 67 29.22 -2.50 22.02
C PRO A 67 28.09 -2.90 21.07
N HIS A 68 27.32 -3.94 21.39
CA HIS A 68 26.20 -4.45 20.58
C HIS A 68 24.82 -4.15 21.19
N LYS A 69 24.73 -3.22 22.15
CA LYS A 69 23.43 -2.84 22.75
C LYS A 69 22.51 -2.18 21.71
N VAL A 70 21.23 -2.50 21.78
CA VAL A 70 20.19 -1.89 20.94
C VAL A 70 19.39 -0.92 21.82
N ASP A 71 19.28 0.33 21.38
CA ASP A 71 18.51 1.36 22.06
C ASP A 71 17.03 1.26 21.65
N LEU A 72 16.22 0.66 22.52
CA LEU A 72 14.75 0.61 22.40
C LEU A 72 14.07 1.75 23.19
N GLY A 73 14.83 2.76 23.61
CA GLY A 73 14.39 3.91 24.40
C GLY A 73 13.60 4.95 23.59
N VAL A 74 13.49 6.17 24.13
CA VAL A 74 12.55 7.21 23.65
C VAL A 74 12.72 7.51 22.17
N GLY A 75 11.62 7.35 21.42
CA GLY A 75 11.54 7.61 19.98
C GLY A 75 11.77 9.08 19.63
N ALA A 76 13.01 9.47 19.38
CA ALA A 76 13.34 10.69 18.64
C ALA A 76 13.81 10.30 17.24
N TYR A 77 13.45 11.08 16.22
CA TYR A 77 14.02 10.95 14.88
C TYR A 77 15.52 11.24 14.95
N ARG A 78 16.38 10.28 14.57
CA ARG A 78 17.83 10.33 14.78
C ARG A 78 18.58 10.15 13.46
N ASP A 79 19.73 10.82 13.38
CA ASP A 79 20.67 10.66 12.28
C ASP A 79 21.49 9.37 12.40
N SER A 80 22.40 9.15 11.46
CA SER A 80 23.30 7.99 11.44
C SER A 80 24.29 7.96 12.61
N SER A 81 24.46 9.05 13.34
CA SER A 81 25.27 9.14 14.56
C SER A 81 24.46 8.89 15.84
N GLY A 82 23.17 8.60 15.72
CA GLY A 82 22.25 8.38 16.84
C GLY A 82 21.86 9.67 17.56
N LYS A 83 22.11 10.85 16.98
CA LYS A 83 21.68 12.14 17.56
C LYS A 83 20.31 12.54 17.02
N PRO A 84 19.46 13.23 17.82
CA PRO A 84 18.22 13.79 17.30
C PRO A 84 18.52 14.64 16.06
N TYR A 85 17.85 14.34 14.96
CA TYR A 85 18.04 15.04 13.69
C TYR A 85 17.26 16.35 13.73
N VAL A 86 18.00 17.45 13.58
CA VAL A 86 17.43 18.79 13.45
C VAL A 86 17.31 19.11 11.96
N LEU A 87 16.09 19.41 11.52
CA LEU A 87 15.76 19.70 10.13
C LEU A 87 16.53 20.93 9.63
N ASP A 88 16.87 20.96 8.35
CA ASP A 88 17.65 22.06 7.78
C ASP A 88 16.81 23.35 7.71
N VAL A 89 15.52 23.20 7.41
CA VAL A 89 14.54 24.31 7.50
C VAL A 89 14.47 24.91 8.91
N VAL A 90 14.61 24.09 9.96
CA VAL A 90 14.61 24.57 11.34
C VAL A 90 15.87 25.39 11.63
N LYS A 91 17.04 24.91 11.19
CA LYS A 91 18.31 25.67 11.32
C LYS A 91 18.24 26.99 10.57
N ALA A 92 17.66 26.99 9.37
CA ALA A 92 17.51 28.19 8.56
C ALA A 92 16.55 29.21 9.21
N ALA A 93 15.42 28.75 9.73
CA ALA A 93 14.47 29.60 10.45
C ALA A 93 15.05 30.13 11.76
N GLU A 94 15.77 29.30 12.52
CA GLU A 94 16.47 29.70 13.74
C GLU A 94 17.52 30.78 13.46
N ALA A 95 18.34 30.62 12.42
CA ALA A 95 19.31 31.64 12.02
C ALA A 95 18.64 32.99 11.69
N ARG A 96 17.46 32.97 11.03
CA ARG A 96 16.66 34.18 10.76
C ARG A 96 16.15 34.82 12.05
N VAL A 97 15.65 34.03 13.00
CA VAL A 97 15.17 34.52 14.30
C VAL A 97 16.32 35.12 15.12
N VAL A 98 17.50 34.52 15.10
CA VAL A 98 18.70 35.02 15.80
C VAL A 98 19.22 36.32 15.16
N ALA A 99 19.13 36.45 13.83
CA ALA A 99 19.54 37.65 13.11
C ALA A 99 18.54 38.82 13.18
N ASP A 100 17.30 38.57 13.64
CA ASP A 100 16.25 39.58 13.74
C ASP A 100 16.54 40.55 14.89
N THR A 101 17.05 41.74 14.54
CA THR A 101 17.36 42.81 15.50
C THR A 101 16.13 43.37 16.21
N SER A 102 14.91 43.04 15.77
CA SER A 102 13.67 43.42 16.47
C SER A 102 13.32 42.47 17.62
N TYR A 103 13.97 41.31 17.70
CA TYR A 103 13.75 40.37 18.80
C TYR A 103 14.42 40.88 20.09
N ASN A 104 13.59 41.43 20.97
CA ASN A 104 14.01 42.07 22.22
C ASN A 104 13.92 41.17 23.47
N HIS A 105 13.69 39.87 23.30
CA HIS A 105 13.55 38.89 24.39
C HIS A 105 12.44 39.18 25.44
N GLU A 106 11.49 40.06 25.14
CA GLU A 106 10.32 40.30 26.01
C GLU A 106 9.42 39.07 26.13
N TYR A 107 8.67 39.00 27.23
CA TYR A 107 7.66 37.96 27.42
C TYR A 107 6.60 38.02 26.32
N VAL A 108 6.22 36.86 25.80
CA VAL A 108 5.04 36.75 24.94
C VAL A 108 3.77 36.81 25.79
N PRO A 109 2.60 37.16 25.20
CA PRO A 109 1.31 37.04 25.89
C PRO A 109 1.12 35.65 26.50
N ILE A 110 0.32 35.54 27.56
CA ILE A 110 0.09 34.29 28.31
C ILE A 110 -0.46 33.19 27.39
N GLU A 111 -1.33 33.58 26.46
CA GLU A 111 -1.90 32.76 25.41
C GLU A 111 -0.87 32.32 24.36
N GLY A 112 0.30 32.97 24.29
CA GLY A 112 1.39 32.65 23.38
C GLY A 112 1.63 33.65 22.25
N TRP A 113 2.62 33.35 21.42
CA TRP A 113 2.99 34.22 20.29
C TRP A 113 1.97 34.09 19.14
N THR A 114 1.31 35.20 18.80
CA THR A 114 0.17 35.21 17.86
C THR A 114 0.44 34.53 16.50
N PRO A 115 1.54 34.81 15.78
CA PRO A 115 1.78 34.16 14.50
C PRO A 115 1.89 32.64 14.62
N PHE A 116 2.54 32.11 15.66
CA PHE A 116 2.57 30.66 15.90
C PHE A 116 1.19 30.09 16.18
N ARG A 117 0.37 30.73 17.04
CA ARG A 117 -0.98 30.26 17.35
C ARG A 117 -1.86 30.17 16.11
N LEU A 118 -1.84 31.20 15.26
CA LEU A 118 -2.66 31.23 14.05
C LEU A 118 -2.15 30.23 13.02
N ALA A 119 -0.83 30.08 12.90
CA ALA A 119 -0.26 29.12 11.97
C ALA A 119 -0.53 27.67 12.43
N SER A 120 -0.43 27.36 13.73
CA SER A 120 -0.73 26.02 14.24
C SER A 120 -2.19 25.62 14.04
N GLN A 121 -3.14 26.56 14.16
CA GLN A 121 -4.54 26.32 13.80
C GLN A 121 -4.69 25.91 12.32
N LYS A 122 -4.03 26.63 11.42
CA LYS A 122 -4.07 26.33 9.98
C LYS A 122 -3.50 24.96 9.67
N ILE A 123 -2.46 24.52 10.38
CA ILE A 123 -1.90 23.17 10.22
C ILE A 123 -2.89 22.11 10.65
N LEU A 124 -3.47 22.26 11.85
CA LEU A 124 -4.40 21.26 12.37
C LEU A 124 -5.66 21.13 11.51
N PHE A 125 -6.31 22.24 11.17
CA PHE A 125 -7.62 22.20 10.49
C PHE A 125 -7.55 22.34 8.96
N GLY A 126 -6.49 22.95 8.43
CA GLY A 126 -6.42 23.35 7.02
C GLY A 126 -7.07 24.73 6.77
N PRO A 127 -6.59 25.50 5.78
CA PRO A 127 -7.07 26.87 5.55
C PRO A 127 -8.53 26.96 5.09
N GLY A 128 -9.08 25.89 4.50
CA GLY A 128 -10.46 25.84 3.98
C GLY A 128 -11.51 25.29 4.95
N HIS A 129 -11.14 24.95 6.20
CA HIS A 129 -12.06 24.27 7.11
C HIS A 129 -13.17 25.19 7.64
N PRO A 130 -14.44 24.74 7.73
CA PRO A 130 -15.57 25.58 8.16
C PRO A 130 -15.36 26.29 9.51
N VAL A 131 -14.82 25.59 10.51
CA VAL A 131 -14.56 26.15 11.85
C VAL A 131 -13.51 27.28 11.85
N MET A 132 -12.59 27.27 10.88
CA MET A 132 -11.60 28.34 10.69
C MET A 132 -12.27 29.58 10.11
N ALA A 133 -13.11 29.41 9.08
CA ALA A 133 -13.86 30.51 8.48
C ALA A 133 -14.87 31.13 9.46
N ALA A 134 -15.48 30.31 10.33
CA ALA A 134 -16.42 30.75 11.35
C ALA A 134 -15.74 31.45 12.53
N GLY A 135 -14.41 31.36 12.67
CA GLY A 135 -13.69 31.92 13.82
C GLY A 135 -13.98 31.19 15.13
N CYS A 136 -14.31 29.91 15.07
CA CYS A 136 -14.76 29.09 16.20
C CYS A 136 -13.64 28.30 16.89
N VAL A 137 -12.38 28.75 16.78
CA VAL A 137 -11.22 28.03 17.31
C VAL A 137 -10.46 28.89 18.32
N ALA A 138 -10.52 28.49 19.60
CA ALA A 138 -9.66 29.01 20.65
C ALA A 138 -8.31 28.28 20.62
N THR A 139 -7.21 29.02 20.78
CA THR A 139 -5.87 28.39 20.77
C THR A 139 -4.95 29.08 21.74
N VAL A 140 -4.19 28.30 22.50
CA VAL A 140 -3.09 28.79 23.33
C VAL A 140 -1.82 27.99 23.05
N GLN A 141 -0.68 28.67 23.07
CA GLN A 141 0.61 28.00 23.07
C GLN A 141 0.82 27.30 24.41
N ALA A 142 1.33 26.07 24.36
CA ALA A 142 1.56 25.26 25.55
C ALA A 142 2.97 24.65 25.55
N LEU A 143 3.39 24.15 26.72
CA LEU A 143 4.65 23.45 26.91
C LEU A 143 4.57 22.04 26.31
N SER A 144 4.76 21.91 24.99
CA SER A 144 4.56 20.66 24.22
C SER A 144 3.12 20.12 24.25
N GLY A 145 2.90 18.91 23.70
CA GLY A 145 1.60 18.24 23.76
C GLY A 145 1.18 17.88 25.18
N THR A 146 2.10 17.43 26.03
CA THR A 146 1.78 17.11 27.44
C THR A 146 1.34 18.34 28.22
N GLY A 147 1.96 19.50 27.98
CA GLY A 147 1.53 20.76 28.57
C GLY A 147 0.15 21.19 28.07
N ALA A 148 -0.15 20.99 26.79
CA ALA A 148 -1.47 21.23 26.23
C ALA A 148 -2.54 20.33 26.87
N LEU A 149 -2.26 19.04 27.04
CA LEU A 149 -3.13 18.11 27.78
C LEU A 149 -3.39 18.59 29.21
N ARG A 150 -2.34 19.00 29.95
CA ARG A 150 -2.51 19.48 31.33
C ARG A 150 -3.39 20.73 31.41
N VAL A 151 -3.21 21.69 30.50
CA VAL A 151 -4.05 22.90 30.41
C VAL A 151 -5.50 22.52 30.09
N GLY A 152 -5.71 21.65 29.10
CA GLY A 152 -7.05 21.25 28.66
C GLY A 152 -7.79 20.46 29.75
N PHE A 153 -7.13 19.50 30.40
CA PHE A 153 -7.76 18.74 31.48
C PHE A 153 -8.04 19.61 32.72
N GLU A 154 -7.13 20.50 33.12
CA GLU A 154 -7.42 21.47 34.19
C GLU A 154 -8.67 22.31 33.86
N PHE A 155 -8.77 22.77 32.61
CA PHE A 155 -9.90 23.55 32.15
C PHE A 155 -11.19 22.74 32.27
N LEU A 156 -11.24 21.55 31.68
CA LEU A 156 -12.40 20.67 31.72
C LEU A 156 -12.81 20.33 33.16
N ARG A 157 -11.86 20.09 34.07
CA ARG A 157 -12.15 19.86 35.48
C ARG A 157 -12.81 21.04 36.18
N ARG A 158 -12.47 22.28 35.79
CA ARG A 158 -13.03 23.51 36.37
C ARG A 158 -14.45 23.80 35.86
N ILE A 159 -14.75 23.42 34.63
CA ILE A 159 -16.02 23.78 33.98
C ILE A 159 -17.06 22.66 33.98
N ILE A 160 -16.64 21.39 34.07
CA ILE A 160 -17.54 20.23 34.13
C ILE A 160 -17.60 19.72 35.58
N PRO A 161 -18.79 19.69 36.21
CA PRO A 161 -18.96 19.08 37.52
C PRO A 161 -18.85 17.55 37.41
N ASP A 162 -18.12 16.93 38.35
CA ASP A 162 -17.91 15.48 38.46
C ASP A 162 -17.58 14.78 37.13
N PRO A 163 -16.54 15.24 36.40
CA PRO A 163 -16.30 14.78 35.04
C PRO A 163 -15.81 13.33 35.01
N VAL A 164 -16.38 12.54 34.10
CA VAL A 164 -15.93 11.18 33.79
C VAL A 164 -15.03 11.23 32.57
N VAL A 165 -13.84 10.62 32.64
CA VAL A 165 -12.89 10.57 31.53
C VAL A 165 -12.65 9.13 31.10
N TYR A 166 -12.71 8.88 29.80
CA TYR A 166 -12.36 7.62 29.17
C TYR A 166 -10.99 7.71 28.49
N LEU A 167 -10.11 6.79 28.87
CA LEU A 167 -8.78 6.60 28.28
C LEU A 167 -8.73 5.30 27.48
N PRO A 168 -7.99 5.23 26.37
CA PRO A 168 -7.75 3.95 25.71
C PRO A 168 -6.99 3.02 26.65
N SER A 169 -7.29 1.73 26.58
CA SER A 169 -6.69 0.71 27.45
C SER A 169 -5.15 0.69 27.34
N HIS A 170 -4.65 1.03 26.15
CA HIS A 170 -3.25 1.27 25.84
C HIS A 170 -3.03 2.76 25.54
N THR A 171 -2.24 3.42 26.38
CA THR A 171 -2.05 4.87 26.32
C THR A 171 -0.70 5.28 26.92
N TRP A 172 -0.27 6.52 26.70
CA TRP A 172 1.02 7.00 27.22
C TRP A 172 1.00 7.10 28.74
N GLY A 173 2.08 6.65 29.40
CA GLY A 173 2.13 6.54 30.87
C GLY A 173 1.98 7.86 31.63
N ASN A 174 2.12 9.01 30.95
CA ASN A 174 1.89 10.33 31.50
C ASN A 174 0.40 10.73 31.55
N HIS A 175 -0.48 10.16 30.72
CA HIS A 175 -1.89 10.58 30.63
C HIS A 175 -2.62 10.44 31.96
N LEU A 176 -2.49 9.30 32.63
CA LEU A 176 -3.11 9.06 33.94
C LEU A 176 -2.61 10.05 34.99
N LYS A 177 -1.30 10.34 35.01
CA LYS A 177 -0.72 11.30 35.95
C LYS A 177 -1.23 12.71 35.68
N VAL A 178 -1.31 13.11 34.41
CA VAL A 178 -1.87 14.43 34.03
C VAL A 178 -3.31 14.57 34.50
N LEU A 179 -4.14 13.53 34.33
CA LEU A 179 -5.52 13.54 34.81
C LEU A 179 -5.63 13.61 36.33
N GLN A 180 -4.86 12.78 37.06
CA GLN A 180 -4.83 12.79 38.52
C GLN A 180 -4.41 14.15 39.06
N GLU A 181 -3.32 14.72 38.53
CA GLU A 181 -2.82 16.05 38.93
C GLU A 181 -3.74 17.19 38.47
N SER A 182 -4.63 16.95 37.51
CA SER A 182 -5.70 17.87 37.11
C SER A 182 -6.96 17.72 37.98
N GLY A 183 -7.00 16.80 38.94
CA GLY A 183 -8.10 16.62 39.89
C GLY A 183 -9.25 15.73 39.41
N PHE A 184 -9.01 14.84 38.44
CA PHE A 184 -10.01 13.85 38.00
C PHE A 184 -10.00 12.63 38.92
N GLU A 185 -11.19 12.23 39.37
CA GLU A 185 -11.38 11.09 40.28
C GLU A 185 -12.01 9.87 39.57
N ASP A 186 -12.86 10.08 38.56
CA ASP A 186 -13.48 9.01 37.76
C ASP A 186 -12.81 8.88 36.39
N VAL A 187 -11.71 8.11 36.35
CA VAL A 187 -10.97 7.79 35.13
C VAL A 187 -11.21 6.33 34.76
N ARG A 188 -11.85 6.11 33.62
CA ARG A 188 -12.23 4.80 33.07
C ARG A 188 -11.41 4.47 31.84
N LYS A 189 -11.44 3.20 31.44
CA LYS A 189 -10.77 2.72 30.24
C LYS A 189 -11.76 2.20 29.20
N TYR A 190 -11.46 2.39 27.93
CA TYR A 190 -12.13 1.72 26.82
C TYR A 190 -11.13 0.83 26.06
N ARG A 191 -11.61 -0.27 25.46
CA ARG A 191 -10.78 -1.18 24.67
C ARG A 191 -10.23 -0.51 23.42
N TYR A 192 -9.04 -0.93 23.00
CA TYR A 192 -8.34 -0.32 21.87
C TYR A 192 -7.57 -1.35 21.03
N TYR A 193 -6.93 -2.33 21.66
CA TYR A 193 -6.07 -3.30 20.98
C TYR A 193 -6.51 -4.74 21.29
N ASP A 194 -6.63 -5.54 20.24
CA ASP A 194 -6.84 -6.98 20.33
C ASP A 194 -5.50 -7.71 20.18
N ALA A 195 -4.97 -8.18 21.31
CA ALA A 195 -3.68 -8.87 21.34
C ALA A 195 -3.70 -10.25 20.66
N ALA A 196 -4.87 -10.90 20.56
CA ALA A 196 -4.98 -12.20 19.90
C ALA A 196 -4.95 -12.04 18.38
N ARG A 197 -5.59 -10.98 17.86
CA ARG A 197 -5.63 -10.65 16.43
C ARG A 197 -4.48 -9.78 15.95
N LEU A 198 -3.71 -9.20 16.87
CA LEU A 198 -2.71 -8.18 16.58
C LEU A 198 -3.30 -7.03 15.75
N SER A 199 -4.45 -6.51 16.17
CA SER A 199 -5.21 -5.49 15.44
C SER A 199 -5.89 -4.49 16.38
N LEU A 200 -6.47 -3.42 15.83
CA LEU A 200 -7.38 -2.54 16.56
C LEU A 200 -8.63 -3.32 17.01
N ASP A 201 -9.08 -3.11 18.25
CA ASP A 201 -10.37 -3.61 18.77
C ASP A 201 -11.46 -2.56 18.55
N SER A 202 -11.84 -2.33 17.29
CA SER A 202 -12.82 -1.31 16.92
C SER A 202 -14.20 -1.58 17.55
N GLU A 203 -14.65 -2.83 17.53
CA GLU A 203 -15.93 -3.21 18.13
C GLU A 203 -15.95 -3.00 19.64
N GLY A 204 -14.89 -3.43 20.34
CA GLY A 204 -14.77 -3.23 21.78
C GLY A 204 -14.69 -1.76 22.16
N MET A 205 -13.95 -0.96 21.38
CA MET A 205 -13.88 0.49 21.53
C MET A 205 -15.27 1.13 21.44
N CYS A 206 -16.02 0.87 20.36
CA CYS A 206 -17.36 1.43 20.18
C CYS A 206 -18.34 0.94 21.25
N ALA A 207 -18.27 -0.32 21.68
CA ALA A 207 -19.14 -0.85 22.72
C ALA A 207 -18.91 -0.16 24.07
N ASP A 208 -17.65 0.02 24.47
CA ASP A 208 -17.30 0.65 25.74
C ASP A 208 -17.67 2.15 25.75
N LEU A 209 -17.43 2.85 24.64
CA LEU A 209 -17.78 4.26 24.49
C LEU A 209 -19.29 4.48 24.37
N SER A 210 -20.05 3.52 23.81
CA SER A 210 -21.52 3.58 23.80
C SER A 210 -22.12 3.40 25.20
N ALA A 211 -21.42 2.71 26.09
CA ALA A 211 -21.78 2.59 27.49
C ALA A 211 -21.35 3.80 28.34
N ALA A 212 -20.62 4.77 27.78
CA ALA A 212 -20.21 5.97 28.50
C ALA A 212 -21.42 6.87 28.84
N PRO A 213 -21.42 7.52 30.02
CA PRO A 213 -22.46 8.47 30.37
C PRO A 213 -22.38 9.72 29.48
N PRO A 214 -23.50 10.39 29.17
CA PRO A 214 -23.49 11.67 28.45
C PRO A 214 -22.61 12.72 29.12
N GLY A 215 -21.94 13.53 28.32
CA GLY A 215 -20.97 14.53 28.77
C GLY A 215 -19.59 13.97 29.14
N ALA A 216 -19.36 12.66 29.02
CA ALA A 216 -18.06 12.07 29.32
C ALA A 216 -16.99 12.55 28.33
N ILE A 217 -15.79 12.79 28.85
CA ILE A 217 -14.63 13.22 28.06
C ILE A 217 -13.92 11.97 27.54
N VAL A 218 -13.61 11.94 26.24
CA VAL A 218 -12.93 10.80 25.62
C VAL A 218 -11.58 11.25 25.06
N LEU A 219 -10.49 10.75 25.65
CA LEU A 219 -9.16 11.00 25.11
C LEU A 219 -8.92 10.11 23.89
N LEU A 220 -8.73 10.71 22.72
CA LEU A 220 -8.49 10.02 21.45
C LEU A 220 -7.05 10.27 20.98
N HIS A 221 -6.39 9.23 20.47
CA HIS A 221 -5.07 9.37 19.84
C HIS A 221 -5.24 9.55 18.32
N THR A 222 -4.61 10.57 17.76
CA THR A 222 -4.56 10.78 16.30
C THR A 222 -3.55 9.84 15.61
N SER A 223 -3.52 9.87 14.27
CA SER A 223 -2.68 9.01 13.42
C SER A 223 -1.23 8.89 13.93
N GLY A 224 -0.76 7.66 14.14
CA GLY A 224 0.58 7.31 14.60
C GLY A 224 0.90 7.64 16.06
N HIS A 225 -0.04 8.23 16.81
CA HIS A 225 0.20 8.66 18.19
C HIS A 225 0.01 7.55 19.21
N ASN A 226 -0.85 6.57 18.92
CA ASN A 226 -1.13 5.48 19.85
C ASN A 226 0.11 4.57 20.07
N PRO A 227 0.41 4.16 21.31
CA PRO A 227 1.61 3.37 21.64
C PRO A 227 1.62 1.94 21.10
N VAL A 228 0.51 1.40 20.59
CA VAL A 228 0.48 0.04 20.00
C VAL A 228 0.65 0.02 18.48
N GLY A 229 0.70 1.17 17.81
CA GLY A 229 1.00 1.25 16.38
C GLY A 229 -0.13 0.83 15.43
N PHE A 230 -1.37 0.78 15.93
CA PHE A 230 -2.59 0.60 15.12
C PHE A 230 -3.44 1.87 15.23
N ASP A 231 -3.82 2.42 14.08
CA ASP A 231 -4.70 3.58 13.99
C ASP A 231 -6.11 3.14 13.56
N PRO A 232 -7.17 3.80 14.05
CA PRO A 232 -8.52 3.62 13.52
C PRO A 232 -8.59 3.96 12.04
N SER A 233 -9.34 3.17 11.28
CA SER A 233 -9.62 3.45 9.87
C SER A 233 -10.50 4.69 9.72
N VAL A 234 -10.68 5.17 8.49
CA VAL A 234 -11.63 6.25 8.19
C VAL A 234 -13.04 5.89 8.67
N SER A 235 -13.50 4.66 8.44
CA SER A 235 -14.84 4.21 8.85
C SER A 235 -14.96 4.09 10.38
N ASP A 236 -13.89 3.68 11.06
CA ASP A 236 -13.84 3.67 12.53
C ASP A 236 -13.97 5.09 13.07
N TRP A 237 -13.26 6.06 12.48
CA TRP A 237 -13.37 7.47 12.86
C TRP A 237 -14.75 8.06 12.60
N GLU A 238 -15.37 7.73 11.47
CA GLU A 238 -16.75 8.14 11.14
C GLU A 238 -17.73 7.64 12.20
N ARG A 239 -17.66 6.34 12.52
CA ARG A 239 -18.49 5.71 13.55
C ARG A 239 -18.26 6.30 14.94
N LEU A 240 -17.01 6.60 15.29
CA LEU A 240 -16.68 7.25 16.56
C LEU A 240 -17.24 8.68 16.64
N ALA A 241 -17.18 9.44 15.55
CA ALA A 241 -17.74 10.79 15.52
C ALA A 241 -19.27 10.77 15.69
N GLU A 242 -19.94 9.86 14.99
CA GLU A 242 -21.39 9.62 15.17
C GLU A 242 -21.71 9.24 16.61
N LEU A 243 -20.96 8.29 17.18
CA LEU A 243 -21.13 7.87 18.56
C LEU A 243 -20.94 9.02 19.55
N CYS A 244 -19.89 9.83 19.38
CA CYS A 244 -19.65 11.01 20.21
C CYS A 244 -20.83 12.00 20.12
N LYS A 245 -21.42 12.17 18.95
CA LYS A 245 -22.58 13.04 18.74
C LYS A 245 -23.85 12.48 19.40
N GLU A 246 -24.14 11.20 19.20
CA GLU A 246 -25.32 10.53 19.76
C GLU A 246 -25.30 10.48 21.28
N LYS A 247 -24.12 10.28 21.86
CA LYS A 247 -23.91 10.13 23.30
C LYS A 247 -23.49 11.41 24.00
N ASP A 248 -23.41 12.54 23.29
CA ASP A 248 -22.93 13.80 23.84
C ASP A 248 -21.56 13.66 24.53
N LEU A 249 -20.63 12.94 23.89
CA LEU A 249 -19.28 12.74 24.41
C LEU A 249 -18.37 13.87 23.91
N LEU A 250 -17.52 14.39 24.79
CA LEU A 250 -16.57 15.45 24.47
C LEU A 250 -15.22 14.85 24.03
N PRO A 251 -14.85 14.92 22.73
CA PRO A 251 -13.59 14.40 22.25
C PRO A 251 -12.43 15.31 22.66
N PHE A 252 -11.37 14.74 23.21
CA PHE A 252 -10.09 15.40 23.43
C PHE A 252 -9.00 14.63 22.69
N PHE A 253 -8.47 15.20 21.61
CA PHE A 253 -7.41 14.60 20.82
C PHE A 253 -6.01 14.88 21.36
N ASP A 254 -5.14 13.88 21.35
CA ASP A 254 -3.70 14.05 21.48
C ASP A 254 -3.01 13.81 20.13
N ASN A 255 -2.30 14.83 19.66
CA ASN A 255 -1.69 14.92 18.33
C ASN A 255 -0.22 15.34 18.41
N ALA A 256 0.67 14.38 18.23
CA ALA A 256 2.11 14.65 18.18
C ALA A 256 2.76 14.35 16.82
N TYR A 257 2.06 13.66 15.91
CA TYR A 257 2.65 13.03 14.73
C TYR A 257 2.08 13.52 13.40
N GLN A 258 1.25 14.57 13.38
CA GLN A 258 0.65 15.05 12.13
C GLN A 258 1.68 15.31 11.02
N GLY A 259 1.47 14.63 9.88
CA GLY A 259 2.31 14.59 8.68
C GLY A 259 3.56 13.73 8.79
N TYR A 260 3.91 13.26 9.99
CA TYR A 260 5.09 12.42 10.24
C TYR A 260 4.79 10.93 10.02
N THR A 261 3.51 10.52 10.09
CA THR A 261 3.11 9.12 9.94
C THR A 261 2.97 8.75 8.47
N SER A 262 2.15 9.49 7.71
CA SER A 262 1.93 9.21 6.29
C SER A 262 2.79 10.05 5.33
N GLY A 263 3.37 11.16 5.81
CA GLY A 263 3.97 12.18 4.96
C GLY A 263 2.96 13.24 4.49
N SER A 264 1.68 13.13 4.89
CA SER A 264 0.60 14.05 4.54
C SER A 264 0.00 14.69 5.79
N LEU A 265 0.00 16.03 5.85
CA LEU A 265 -0.65 16.78 6.93
C LEU A 265 -2.17 16.62 6.92
N GLU A 266 -2.74 16.30 5.76
CA GLU A 266 -4.18 16.18 5.53
C GLU A 266 -4.69 14.83 6.05
N GLU A 267 -4.02 13.74 5.67
CA GLU A 267 -4.38 12.38 6.08
C GLU A 267 -4.24 12.22 7.60
N ASP A 268 -3.10 12.63 8.16
CA ASP A 268 -2.86 12.47 9.59
C ASP A 268 -3.78 13.34 10.47
N ALA A 269 -4.41 14.37 9.90
CA ALA A 269 -5.36 15.24 10.57
C ALA A 269 -6.83 14.89 10.32
N PHE A 270 -7.10 13.82 9.54
CA PHE A 270 -8.45 13.44 9.12
C PHE A 270 -9.43 13.39 10.30
N SER A 271 -9.08 12.70 11.38
CA SER A 271 -9.98 12.50 12.53
C SER A 271 -10.41 13.81 13.18
N VAL A 272 -9.45 14.69 13.50
CA VAL A 272 -9.75 15.99 14.14
C VAL A 272 -10.63 16.87 13.24
N ARG A 273 -10.31 16.90 11.94
CA ARG A 273 -11.05 17.71 10.96
C ARG A 273 -12.45 17.16 10.75
N PHE A 274 -12.58 15.85 10.60
CA PHE A 274 -13.88 15.20 10.42
C PHE A 274 -14.80 15.46 11.62
N PHE A 275 -14.30 15.29 12.85
CA PHE A 275 -15.10 15.54 14.05
C PHE A 275 -15.56 17.00 14.14
N ALA A 276 -14.65 17.95 13.86
CA ALA A 276 -15.00 19.38 13.81
C ALA A 276 -16.03 19.68 12.70
N ALA A 277 -15.92 19.05 11.53
CA ALA A 277 -16.86 19.22 10.42
C ALA A 277 -18.26 18.64 10.74
N GLN A 278 -18.36 17.64 11.61
CA GLN A 278 -19.64 17.11 12.12
C GLN A 278 -20.34 18.03 13.14
N GLY A 279 -19.70 19.15 13.48
CA GLY A 279 -20.21 20.14 14.43
C GLY A 279 -19.96 19.80 15.89
N LEU A 280 -19.02 18.89 16.18
CA LEU A 280 -18.65 18.55 17.56
C LEU A 280 -17.75 19.64 18.16
N GLU A 281 -18.04 20.03 19.40
CA GLU A 281 -17.05 20.70 20.25
C GLU A 281 -15.96 19.70 20.60
N LEU A 282 -14.69 20.13 20.55
CA LEU A 282 -13.56 19.25 20.82
C LEU A 282 -12.35 20.03 21.30
N LEU A 283 -11.44 19.33 21.97
CA LEU A 283 -10.10 19.85 22.27
C LEU A 283 -9.05 19.03 21.50
N CYS A 284 -7.94 19.65 21.13
CA CYS A 284 -6.80 18.97 20.53
C CYS A 284 -5.48 19.52 21.09
N ALA A 285 -4.73 18.66 21.77
CA ALA A 285 -3.37 18.92 22.21
C ALA A 285 -2.40 18.60 21.06
N CYS A 286 -1.61 19.58 20.63
CA CYS A 286 -0.66 19.45 19.54
C CYS A 286 0.79 19.60 20.03
N SER A 287 1.69 18.75 19.53
CA SER A 287 3.14 18.86 19.73
C SER A 287 3.87 19.06 18.40
N PHE A 288 4.91 19.89 18.41
CA PHE A 288 5.80 20.10 17.26
C PHE A 288 7.15 19.38 17.41
N ALA A 289 7.25 18.42 18.35
CA ALA A 289 8.49 17.70 18.60
C ALA A 289 8.85 16.73 17.45
N LYS A 290 7.87 15.97 16.95
CA LYS A 290 8.12 14.89 15.97
C LYS A 290 8.22 15.43 14.55
N ASN A 291 7.21 16.19 14.14
CA ASN A 291 7.10 16.72 12.78
C ASN A 291 8.11 17.84 12.47
N MET A 292 8.67 18.53 13.48
CA MET A 292 9.72 19.55 13.28
C MET A 292 11.07 19.20 13.93
N GLY A 293 11.21 18.03 14.57
CA GLY A 293 12.46 17.67 15.25
C GLY A 293 12.78 18.49 16.52
N LEU A 294 11.82 19.24 17.06
CA LEU A 294 11.98 20.16 18.20
C LEU A 294 11.76 19.46 19.57
N TYR A 295 12.38 18.30 19.78
CA TYR A 295 12.14 17.44 20.95
C TYR A 295 12.43 18.08 22.32
N GLY A 296 13.42 18.99 22.36
CA GLY A 296 13.86 19.69 23.58
C GLY A 296 13.13 21.01 23.84
N GLU A 297 12.48 21.57 22.83
CA GLU A 297 12.15 23.01 22.81
C GLU A 297 10.78 23.36 23.37
N ARG A 298 10.03 22.35 23.83
CA ARG A 298 8.75 22.48 24.54
C ARG A 298 7.73 23.35 23.80
N ILE A 299 7.68 23.18 22.48
CA ILE A 299 6.70 23.85 21.62
C ILE A 299 5.48 22.96 21.37
N GLY A 300 4.30 23.53 21.64
CA GLY A 300 3.01 22.87 21.49
C GLY A 300 1.86 23.88 21.49
N ALA A 301 0.67 23.40 21.21
CA ALA A 301 -0.55 24.21 21.22
C ALA A 301 -1.74 23.40 21.75
N LEU A 302 -2.63 24.05 22.48
CA LEU A 302 -3.96 23.53 22.78
C LEU A 302 -4.96 24.25 21.89
N HIS A 303 -5.72 23.50 21.11
CA HIS A 303 -6.83 23.99 20.30
C HIS A 303 -8.15 23.55 20.93
N ALA A 304 -9.16 24.41 20.92
CA ALA A 304 -10.53 24.07 21.29
C ALA A 304 -11.50 24.60 20.23
N VAL A 305 -12.34 23.73 19.70
CA VAL A 305 -13.43 24.06 18.79
C VAL A 305 -14.68 24.29 19.63
N VAL A 306 -15.32 25.43 19.42
CA VAL A 306 -16.53 25.86 20.13
C VAL A 306 -17.70 26.05 19.18
N SER A 307 -18.91 26.00 19.70
CA SER A 307 -20.13 26.17 18.90
C SER A 307 -20.31 27.60 18.37
N SER A 308 -19.80 28.61 19.09
CA SER A 308 -19.96 30.02 18.73
C SER A 308 -18.64 30.81 18.79
N PRO A 309 -18.36 31.69 17.80
CA PRO A 309 -17.16 32.53 17.83
C PRO A 309 -17.14 33.50 19.03
N LEU A 310 -18.31 33.78 19.64
CA LEU A 310 -18.42 34.62 20.83
C LEU A 310 -17.78 33.97 22.07
N GLU A 311 -17.60 32.65 22.08
CA GLU A 311 -17.07 31.88 23.21
C GLU A 311 -15.54 31.81 23.21
N VAL A 312 -14.91 32.05 22.05
CA VAL A 312 -13.45 31.91 21.85
C VAL A 312 -12.65 32.74 22.86
N GLN A 313 -13.02 34.01 23.05
CA GLN A 313 -12.30 34.89 23.97
C GLN A 313 -12.48 34.46 25.43
N SER A 314 -13.65 33.93 25.78
CA SER A 314 -13.91 33.39 27.12
C SER A 314 -13.05 32.16 27.40
N LEU A 315 -12.92 31.24 26.44
CA LEU A 315 -12.04 30.08 26.58
C LEU A 315 -10.57 30.48 26.69
N ILE A 316 -10.10 31.40 25.84
CA ILE A 316 -8.72 31.92 25.92
C ILE A 316 -8.45 32.50 27.31
N SER A 317 -9.38 33.29 27.87
CA SER A 317 -9.26 33.84 29.23
C SER A 317 -9.15 32.76 30.30
N GLN A 318 -9.95 31.69 30.21
CA GLN A 318 -9.87 30.56 31.14
C GLN A 318 -8.54 29.81 31.02
N PHE A 319 -8.07 29.57 29.79
CA PHE A 319 -6.75 28.99 29.56
C PHE A 319 -5.64 29.86 30.12
N GLN A 320 -5.69 31.19 29.93
CA GLN A 320 -4.72 32.12 30.51
C GLN A 320 -4.71 32.04 32.05
N ALA A 321 -5.88 31.98 32.69
CA ALA A 321 -6.00 31.85 34.15
C ALA A 321 -5.40 30.55 34.68
N ILE A 322 -5.38 29.49 33.87
CA ILE A 322 -4.75 28.21 34.16
C ILE A 322 -3.24 28.27 33.90
N ILE A 323 -2.83 28.83 32.76
CA ILE A 323 -1.43 28.94 32.34
C ILE A 323 -0.62 29.84 33.28
N ARG A 324 -1.20 30.97 33.69
CA ARG A 324 -0.52 31.99 34.51
C ARG A 324 0.14 31.40 35.77
N PRO A 325 -0.55 30.59 36.60
CA PRO A 325 0.07 29.95 37.76
C PRO A 325 0.93 28.72 37.41
N MET A 326 0.72 28.06 36.25
CA MET A 326 1.49 26.86 35.88
C MET A 326 2.88 27.18 35.33
N TYR A 327 2.98 28.14 34.41
CA TYR A 327 4.26 28.53 33.80
C TYR A 327 4.32 29.99 33.35
N SER A 328 3.36 30.83 33.76
CA SER A 328 3.27 32.26 33.48
C SER A 328 3.09 32.63 32.00
N SER A 329 4.13 32.44 31.18
CA SER A 329 4.14 32.73 29.74
C SER A 329 4.98 31.65 29.04
N PRO A 330 4.56 31.16 27.86
CA PRO A 330 5.24 30.08 27.18
C PRO A 330 6.56 30.54 26.48
N PRO A 331 7.46 29.62 26.10
CA PRO A 331 8.75 29.96 25.50
C PRO A 331 8.62 30.73 24.19
N SER A 332 9.37 31.84 24.03
CA SER A 332 9.23 32.72 22.86
C SER A 332 10.07 32.30 21.66
N HIS A 333 11.28 31.78 21.89
CA HIS A 333 12.26 31.55 20.82
C HIS A 333 11.78 30.55 19.76
N TYR A 334 11.49 29.30 20.16
CA TYR A 334 11.05 28.28 19.20
C TYR A 334 9.59 28.41 18.76
N ALA A 335 8.79 29.22 19.46
CA ALA A 335 7.51 29.68 18.91
C ALA A 335 7.72 30.58 17.69
N ARG A 336 8.73 31.47 17.73
CA ARG A 336 9.12 32.28 16.58
C ARG A 336 9.66 31.43 15.44
N VAL A 337 10.54 30.46 15.75
CA VAL A 337 11.06 29.52 14.74
C VAL A 337 9.94 28.73 14.08
N ALA A 338 9.11 28.04 14.86
CA ALA A 338 8.01 27.25 14.35
C ALA A 338 6.99 28.11 13.60
N GLY A 339 6.56 29.24 14.16
CA GLY A 339 5.59 30.11 13.49
C GLY A 339 6.15 30.79 12.24
N LEU A 340 7.47 31.04 12.16
CA LEU A 340 8.13 31.51 10.94
C LEU A 340 8.09 30.44 9.85
N ILE A 341 8.45 29.18 10.18
CA ILE A 341 8.37 28.05 9.24
C ILE A 341 6.94 27.89 8.72
N LEU A 342 5.95 27.95 9.62
CA LEU A 342 4.55 27.73 9.26
C LEU A 342 3.87 28.90 8.55
N SER A 343 4.47 30.10 8.56
CA SER A 343 3.87 31.30 7.96
C SER A 343 4.58 31.79 6.69
N ASP A 344 5.84 31.40 6.49
CA ASP A 344 6.63 31.72 5.30
C ASP A 344 6.47 30.59 4.27
N PRO A 345 5.87 30.83 3.08
CA PRO A 345 5.60 29.78 2.12
C PRO A 345 6.83 28.97 1.70
N ALA A 346 7.99 29.61 1.54
CA ALA A 346 9.19 28.92 1.11
C ALA A 346 9.75 28.00 2.20
N LEU A 347 9.71 28.44 3.47
CA LEU A 347 10.09 27.58 4.59
C LEU A 347 9.05 26.49 4.83
N PHE A 348 7.77 26.77 4.62
CA PHE A 348 6.71 25.79 4.75
C PHE A 348 6.87 24.65 3.75
N ASP A 349 7.08 24.96 2.46
CA ASP A 349 7.30 23.98 1.42
C ASP A 349 8.56 23.13 1.70
N ALA A 350 9.65 23.79 2.12
CA ALA A 350 10.88 23.09 2.52
C ALA A 350 10.65 22.14 3.70
N TRP A 351 9.87 22.56 4.69
CA TRP A 351 9.49 21.73 5.82
C TRP A 351 8.65 20.52 5.41
N GLN A 352 7.67 20.69 4.51
CA GLN A 352 6.87 19.57 4.00
C GLN A 352 7.73 18.54 3.26
N VAL A 353 8.69 18.99 2.45
CA VAL A 353 9.63 18.10 1.76
C VAL A 353 10.50 17.32 2.76
N GLU A 354 11.02 17.97 3.79
CA GLU A 354 11.79 17.28 4.83
C GLU A 354 10.92 16.31 5.66
N LEU A 355 9.67 16.68 5.93
CA LEU A 355 8.69 15.84 6.64
C LEU A 355 8.38 14.56 5.85
N GLN A 356 8.10 14.67 4.55
CA GLN A 356 7.90 13.54 3.65
C GLN A 356 9.15 12.64 3.59
N ARG A 357 10.34 13.23 3.55
CA ARG A 357 11.61 12.47 3.59
C ARG A 357 11.75 11.67 4.89
N MET A 358 11.41 12.27 6.03
CA MET A 358 11.45 11.57 7.32
C MET A 358 10.47 10.40 7.34
N ALA A 359 9.22 10.61 6.90
CA ALA A 359 8.19 9.58 6.82
C ALA A 359 8.63 8.41 5.90
N GLY A 360 9.10 8.72 4.69
CA GLY A 360 9.58 7.72 3.73
C GLY A 360 10.77 6.91 4.24
N ARG A 361 11.70 7.53 4.98
CA ARG A 361 12.80 6.79 5.62
C ARG A 361 12.28 5.81 6.67
N ILE A 362 11.30 6.20 7.49
CA ILE A 362 10.73 5.34 8.52
C ILE A 362 10.05 4.12 7.89
N GLN A 363 9.28 4.34 6.82
CA GLN A 363 8.66 3.27 6.03
C GLN A 363 9.72 2.30 5.51
N ARG A 364 10.77 2.82 4.85
CA ARG A 364 11.89 2.01 4.37
C ARG A 364 12.60 1.23 5.48
N MET A 365 12.72 1.82 6.68
CA MET A 365 13.34 1.13 7.82
C MET A 365 12.50 -0.04 8.34
N ARG A 366 11.17 0.03 8.24
CA ARG A 366 10.28 -1.08 8.57
C ARG A 366 10.46 -2.24 7.59
N GLU A 367 10.56 -1.94 6.30
CA GLU A 367 10.85 -2.92 5.24
C GLU A 367 12.20 -3.62 5.51
N LEU A 368 13.27 -2.84 5.69
CA LEU A 368 14.62 -3.36 5.96
C LEU A 368 14.68 -4.21 7.24
N PHE A 369 13.88 -3.90 8.25
CA PHE A 369 13.82 -4.70 9.46
C PHE A 369 13.02 -5.98 9.29
N LEU A 370 11.91 -5.94 8.55
CA LEU A 370 11.20 -7.17 8.19
C LEU A 370 12.14 -8.08 7.40
N GLU A 371 12.83 -7.56 6.40
CA GLU A 371 13.86 -8.30 5.67
C GLU A 371 14.90 -8.91 6.61
N ALA A 372 15.37 -8.15 7.60
CA ALA A 372 16.35 -8.62 8.56
C ALA A 372 15.79 -9.74 9.46
N LEU A 373 14.56 -9.61 9.95
CA LEU A 373 13.90 -10.63 10.77
C LEU A 373 13.67 -11.92 9.99
N THR A 374 13.21 -11.79 8.74
CA THR A 374 13.03 -12.91 7.81
C THR A 374 14.38 -13.58 7.52
N ARG A 375 15.42 -12.78 7.22
CA ARG A 375 16.79 -13.27 6.97
C ARG A 375 17.39 -14.01 8.17
N HIS A 376 17.04 -13.60 9.38
CA HIS A 376 17.54 -14.21 10.62
C HIS A 376 16.64 -15.32 11.17
N ALA A 377 15.56 -15.70 10.47
CA ALA A 377 14.59 -16.71 10.90
C ALA A 377 14.07 -16.48 12.33
N CYS A 378 13.85 -15.20 12.68
CA CYS A 378 13.32 -14.84 13.99
C CYS A 378 11.94 -15.48 14.19
N PRO A 379 11.68 -16.23 15.28
CA PRO A 379 10.38 -16.88 15.53
C PRO A 379 9.23 -15.86 15.60
N GLY A 380 8.18 -16.02 14.80
CA GLY A 380 6.97 -15.16 14.81
C GLY A 380 6.50 -14.74 13.41
N GLU A 381 5.25 -14.29 13.30
CA GLU A 381 4.65 -13.72 12.08
C GLU A 381 4.87 -12.21 12.00
N TRP A 382 5.91 -11.81 11.28
CA TRP A 382 6.40 -10.43 11.23
C TRP A 382 5.78 -9.60 10.12
N GLY A 383 4.96 -10.21 9.25
CA GLY A 383 4.36 -9.56 8.09
C GLY A 383 3.57 -8.29 8.44
N HIS A 384 3.00 -8.17 9.64
CA HIS A 384 2.31 -6.95 10.11
C HIS A 384 3.21 -5.69 10.07
N MET A 385 4.53 -5.83 10.14
CA MET A 385 5.48 -4.71 10.06
C MET A 385 5.66 -4.15 8.65
N ALA A 386 5.42 -4.95 7.58
CA ALA A 386 5.41 -4.46 6.19
C ALA A 386 4.01 -4.42 5.55
N ARG A 387 3.03 -5.20 6.07
CA ARG A 387 1.60 -5.11 5.71
C ARG A 387 1.00 -3.74 6.04
N GLN A 388 1.67 -2.94 6.87
CA GLN A 388 1.40 -1.51 6.99
C GLN A 388 1.96 -0.75 5.77
N ARG A 389 1.36 -0.98 4.59
CA ARG A 389 1.28 0.04 3.54
C ARG A 389 -0.05 0.77 3.52
N ASP A 390 -1.15 0.09 3.91
CA ASP A 390 -2.31 0.64 4.64
C ASP A 390 -3.48 -0.38 4.65
N ILE A 391 -3.57 -1.28 5.65
CA ILE A 391 -4.73 -2.18 5.79
C ILE A 391 -6.05 -1.40 6.00
N SER A 392 -5.99 -0.12 6.37
CA SER A 392 -7.16 0.73 6.52
C SER A 392 -7.87 1.00 5.18
N LEU A 393 -7.21 0.75 4.05
CA LEU A 393 -7.81 0.80 2.71
C LEU A 393 -8.81 -0.33 2.44
N ALA A 394 -8.88 -1.37 3.29
CA ALA A 394 -9.73 -2.52 3.06
C ALA A 394 -11.22 -2.17 2.91
N ASP A 395 -11.71 -1.14 3.62
CA ASP A 395 -13.10 -0.68 3.47
C ASP A 395 -13.34 0.00 2.12
N PHE A 396 -12.37 0.78 1.64
CA PHE A 396 -12.44 1.35 0.29
C PHE A 396 -12.41 0.24 -0.76
N GLY A 397 -11.50 -0.73 -0.62
CA GLY A 397 -11.44 -1.90 -1.48
C GLY A 397 -12.74 -2.70 -1.52
N ARG A 398 -13.36 -2.94 -0.35
CA ARG A 398 -14.65 -3.64 -0.26
C ARG A 398 -15.77 -2.89 -1.00
N LYS A 399 -15.82 -1.55 -0.90
CA LYS A 399 -16.80 -0.74 -1.65
C LYS A 399 -16.61 -0.89 -3.16
N GLU A 400 -15.39 -0.85 -3.66
CA GLU A 400 -15.14 -1.03 -5.10
C GLU A 400 -15.36 -2.47 -5.57
N ILE A 401 -15.06 -3.48 -4.73
CA ILE A 401 -15.39 -4.89 -5.01
C ILE A 401 -16.90 -5.05 -5.19
N GLN A 402 -17.72 -4.47 -4.30
CA GLN A 402 -19.19 -4.55 -4.42
C GLN A 402 -19.72 -3.91 -5.71
N LEU A 403 -19.11 -2.80 -6.17
CA LEU A 403 -19.44 -2.20 -7.46
C LEU A 403 -19.02 -3.12 -8.61
N ALA A 404 -17.82 -3.71 -8.52
CA ALA A 404 -17.30 -4.61 -9.53
C ALA A 404 -18.11 -5.92 -9.65
N GLU A 405 -18.64 -6.46 -8.54
CA GLU A 405 -19.50 -7.65 -8.56
C GLU A 405 -20.73 -7.46 -9.46
N VAL A 406 -21.35 -6.28 -9.45
CA VAL A 406 -22.47 -5.94 -10.35
C VAL A 406 -22.04 -5.94 -11.82
N GLU A 407 -20.84 -5.42 -12.09
CA GLU A 407 -20.25 -5.40 -13.43
C GLU A 407 -19.65 -6.76 -13.85
N MET A 408 -19.67 -7.79 -12.99
CA MET A 408 -19.05 -9.09 -13.27
C MET A 408 -20.08 -10.25 -13.27
N PRO A 409 -21.09 -10.20 -14.15
CA PRO A 409 -22.21 -11.14 -14.14
C PRO A 409 -21.78 -12.60 -14.38
N GLY A 410 -20.71 -12.83 -15.16
CA GLY A 410 -20.22 -14.18 -15.41
C GLY A 410 -19.64 -14.85 -14.17
N LEU A 411 -18.89 -14.11 -13.34
CA LEU A 411 -18.38 -14.61 -12.07
C LEU A 411 -19.51 -14.82 -11.06
N MET A 412 -20.47 -13.89 -10.99
CA MET A 412 -21.61 -14.02 -10.08
C MET A 412 -22.47 -15.25 -10.42
N ALA A 413 -22.73 -15.47 -11.71
CA ALA A 413 -23.42 -16.66 -12.18
C ALA A 413 -22.66 -17.95 -11.86
N CYS A 414 -21.32 -17.94 -11.95
CA CYS A 414 -20.53 -19.10 -11.54
C CYS A 414 -20.66 -19.39 -10.04
N ARG A 415 -20.67 -18.36 -9.17
CA ARG A 415 -20.90 -18.54 -7.72
C ARG A 415 -22.25 -19.20 -7.46
N GLU A 416 -23.31 -18.77 -8.15
CA GLU A 416 -24.65 -19.34 -8.03
C GLU A 416 -24.75 -20.77 -8.56
N GLU A 417 -24.17 -21.05 -9.73
CA GLU A 417 -24.34 -22.34 -10.41
C GLU A 417 -23.59 -23.50 -9.74
N TYR A 418 -22.34 -23.28 -9.34
CA TYR A 418 -21.47 -24.38 -8.91
C TYR A 418 -21.46 -24.60 -7.38
N GLY A 419 -21.86 -23.61 -6.59
CA GLY A 419 -22.00 -23.71 -5.14
C GLY A 419 -20.68 -23.89 -4.38
N ALA A 420 -20.78 -24.03 -3.05
CA ALA A 420 -19.64 -23.84 -2.14
C ALA A 420 -18.66 -25.00 -2.01
N ASP A 421 -18.97 -26.17 -2.59
CA ASP A 421 -18.12 -27.36 -2.49
C ASP A 421 -17.35 -27.66 -3.80
N ALA A 422 -17.53 -26.86 -4.86
CA ALA A 422 -17.01 -27.18 -6.20
C ALA A 422 -15.48 -27.25 -6.27
N LEU A 423 -14.77 -26.45 -5.48
CA LEU A 423 -13.30 -26.41 -5.33
C LEU A 423 -12.85 -26.83 -3.94
N LYS A 424 -13.71 -27.52 -3.18
CA LYS A 424 -13.41 -27.91 -1.80
C LYS A 424 -12.14 -28.74 -1.69
N GLY A 425 -11.22 -28.22 -0.88
CA GLY A 425 -9.94 -28.88 -0.62
C GLY A 425 -8.89 -28.69 -1.71
N ALA A 426 -9.15 -27.84 -2.72
CA ALA A 426 -8.15 -27.38 -3.67
C ALA A 426 -7.32 -26.25 -3.05
N ARG A 427 -5.99 -26.40 -3.05
CA ARG A 427 -5.05 -25.29 -2.83
C ARG A 427 -4.76 -24.60 -4.16
N ILE A 428 -5.07 -23.32 -4.26
CA ILE A 428 -4.93 -22.54 -5.50
C ILE A 428 -3.93 -21.42 -5.29
N ALA A 429 -2.86 -21.42 -6.07
CA ALA A 429 -1.90 -20.31 -6.13
C ALA A 429 -2.24 -19.41 -7.32
N GLY A 430 -2.39 -18.11 -7.10
CA GLY A 430 -2.60 -17.13 -8.16
C GLY A 430 -1.42 -16.19 -8.35
N SER A 431 -1.08 -15.94 -9.61
CA SER A 431 -0.12 -14.94 -10.06
C SER A 431 -0.74 -14.13 -11.19
N LEU A 432 -1.72 -13.31 -10.82
CA LEU A 432 -2.46 -12.39 -11.69
C LEU A 432 -2.35 -10.99 -11.10
N HIS A 433 -2.49 -9.95 -11.91
CA HIS A 433 -2.52 -8.57 -11.43
C HIS A 433 -3.48 -8.42 -10.23
N MET A 434 -3.01 -7.92 -9.07
CA MET A 434 -3.82 -7.82 -7.86
C MET A 434 -4.72 -6.57 -7.87
N THR A 435 -5.79 -6.62 -8.67
CA THR A 435 -6.76 -5.54 -8.88
C THR A 435 -8.10 -5.82 -8.19
N ILE A 436 -9.04 -4.87 -8.26
CA ILE A 436 -10.44 -5.05 -7.84
C ILE A 436 -11.10 -6.19 -8.62
N GLN A 437 -10.85 -6.31 -9.92
CA GLN A 437 -11.42 -7.39 -10.74
C GLN A 437 -10.89 -8.75 -10.28
N THR A 438 -9.59 -8.83 -9.96
CA THR A 438 -8.96 -10.05 -9.45
C THR A 438 -9.45 -10.39 -8.06
N ALA A 439 -9.75 -9.40 -7.21
CA ALA A 439 -10.39 -9.64 -5.92
C ALA A 439 -11.75 -10.36 -6.07
N VAL A 440 -12.57 -9.99 -7.06
CA VAL A 440 -13.84 -10.68 -7.36
C VAL A 440 -13.60 -12.13 -7.83
N LEU A 441 -12.56 -12.38 -8.63
CA LEU A 441 -12.14 -13.74 -9.03
C LEU A 441 -11.71 -14.56 -7.80
N ILE A 442 -10.83 -14.02 -6.96
CA ILE A 442 -10.38 -14.68 -5.72
C ILE A 442 -11.57 -15.05 -4.85
N GLU A 443 -12.48 -14.11 -4.62
CA GLU A 443 -13.70 -14.35 -3.82
C GLU A 443 -14.64 -15.35 -4.48
N THR A 444 -14.63 -15.47 -5.81
CA THR A 444 -15.39 -16.50 -6.54
C THR A 444 -14.80 -17.89 -6.29
N LEU A 445 -13.49 -18.05 -6.42
CA LEU A 445 -12.80 -19.31 -6.14
C LEU A 445 -12.93 -19.71 -4.66
N LYS A 446 -12.90 -18.71 -3.75
CA LYS A 446 -13.08 -18.89 -2.31
C LYS A 446 -14.51 -19.31 -1.99
N ALA A 447 -15.49 -18.67 -2.60
CA ALA A 447 -16.90 -18.99 -2.43
C ALA A 447 -17.21 -20.43 -2.86
N MET A 448 -16.42 -21.00 -3.80
CA MET A 448 -16.49 -22.40 -4.23
C MET A 448 -15.69 -23.37 -3.34
N GLY A 449 -15.06 -22.90 -2.26
CA GLY A 449 -14.36 -23.75 -1.28
C GLY A 449 -12.86 -23.90 -1.48
N GLY A 450 -12.23 -23.10 -2.37
CA GLY A 450 -10.78 -23.07 -2.57
C GLY A 450 -10.01 -22.45 -1.39
N ASP A 451 -8.81 -22.96 -1.13
CA ASP A 451 -7.80 -22.38 -0.23
C ASP A 451 -6.77 -21.61 -1.06
N ILE A 452 -6.72 -20.29 -0.90
CA ILE A 452 -6.14 -19.39 -1.90
C ILE A 452 -4.95 -18.62 -1.34
N ARG A 453 -3.88 -18.58 -2.13
CA ARG A 453 -2.72 -17.69 -1.93
C ARG A 453 -2.44 -16.94 -3.22
N TRP A 454 -2.07 -15.68 -3.12
CA TRP A 454 -2.00 -14.79 -4.29
C TRP A 454 -0.81 -13.84 -4.24
N CYS A 455 -0.18 -13.63 -5.41
CA CYS A 455 0.74 -12.51 -5.66
C CYS A 455 0.34 -11.78 -6.95
N SER A 456 0.83 -10.55 -7.12
CA SER A 456 0.71 -9.83 -8.39
C SER A 456 1.70 -10.40 -9.41
N CYS A 457 1.36 -10.40 -10.70
CA CYS A 457 2.30 -10.74 -11.78
C CYS A 457 3.06 -9.51 -12.33
N ASN A 458 2.83 -8.31 -11.76
CA ASN A 458 3.58 -7.12 -12.12
C ASN A 458 3.75 -6.15 -10.92
N ILE A 459 4.94 -5.58 -10.81
CA ILE A 459 5.35 -4.69 -9.71
C ILE A 459 4.53 -3.40 -9.59
N PHE A 460 3.81 -2.99 -10.64
CA PHE A 460 3.01 -1.76 -10.64
C PHE A 460 1.52 -1.99 -10.80
N SER A 461 1.05 -3.23 -10.97
CA SER A 461 -0.37 -3.47 -11.27
C SER A 461 -1.28 -3.56 -10.05
N THR A 462 -0.71 -3.73 -8.86
CA THR A 462 -1.50 -3.90 -7.65
C THR A 462 -2.32 -2.64 -7.35
N GLN A 463 -3.60 -2.84 -7.03
CA GLN A 463 -4.44 -1.85 -6.37
C GLN A 463 -4.43 -2.16 -4.87
N ASP A 464 -3.71 -1.36 -4.08
CA ASP A 464 -3.43 -1.68 -2.67
C ASP A 464 -4.71 -1.83 -1.82
N HIS A 465 -5.77 -1.08 -2.14
CA HIS A 465 -7.07 -1.20 -1.49
C HIS A 465 -7.77 -2.54 -1.80
N ALA A 466 -7.63 -3.07 -3.02
CA ALA A 466 -8.12 -4.40 -3.38
C ALA A 466 -7.36 -5.50 -2.62
N ALA A 467 -6.03 -5.41 -2.59
CA ALA A 467 -5.17 -6.34 -1.84
C ALA A 467 -5.51 -6.33 -0.33
N ALA A 468 -5.71 -5.14 0.24
CA ALA A 468 -6.09 -4.96 1.64
C ALA A 468 -7.46 -5.60 1.94
N ALA A 469 -8.46 -5.40 1.08
CA ALA A 469 -9.80 -5.98 1.27
C ALA A 469 -9.76 -7.52 1.24
N VAL A 470 -9.11 -8.11 0.24
CA VAL A 470 -8.97 -9.58 0.11
C VAL A 470 -8.25 -10.18 1.32
N ALA A 471 -7.18 -9.52 1.79
CA ALA A 471 -6.42 -9.98 2.95
C ALA A 471 -7.20 -9.84 4.27
N ARG A 472 -7.89 -8.71 4.49
CA ARG A 472 -8.70 -8.48 5.70
C ARG A 472 -9.86 -9.48 5.78
N ASP A 473 -10.53 -9.71 4.66
CA ASP A 473 -11.73 -10.55 4.61
C ASP A 473 -11.39 -12.04 4.52
N GLU A 474 -10.12 -12.41 4.75
CA GLU A 474 -9.61 -13.79 4.77
C GLU A 474 -9.98 -14.59 3.51
N SER A 475 -10.12 -13.88 2.39
CA SER A 475 -10.50 -14.45 1.10
C SER A 475 -9.31 -15.17 0.47
N ALA A 476 -8.10 -14.63 0.66
CA ALA A 476 -6.83 -15.27 0.32
C ALA A 476 -5.68 -14.72 1.19
N ALA A 477 -4.58 -15.47 1.28
CA ALA A 477 -3.30 -14.87 1.69
C ALA A 477 -2.70 -14.08 0.52
N VAL A 478 -2.52 -12.77 0.67
CA VAL A 478 -2.07 -11.89 -0.42
C VAL A 478 -0.65 -11.35 -0.15
N PHE A 479 0.21 -11.46 -1.15
CA PHE A 479 1.59 -10.95 -1.17
C PHE A 479 1.74 -10.06 -2.40
N ALA A 480 1.23 -8.82 -2.29
CA ALA A 480 1.25 -7.88 -3.40
C ALA A 480 1.12 -6.45 -2.90
N TRP A 481 1.85 -5.51 -3.50
CA TRP A 481 1.65 -4.06 -3.34
C TRP A 481 2.09 -3.31 -4.60
N LYS A 482 1.66 -2.06 -4.75
CA LYS A 482 2.10 -1.23 -5.88
C LYS A 482 3.50 -0.70 -5.61
N GLY A 483 4.39 -0.78 -6.60
CA GLY A 483 5.76 -0.31 -6.51
C GLY A 483 6.69 -1.29 -5.78
N GLU A 484 6.53 -2.58 -6.02
CA GLU A 484 7.52 -3.61 -5.64
C GLU A 484 8.86 -3.39 -6.36
N SER A 485 9.95 -3.73 -5.70
CA SER A 485 11.21 -4.08 -6.35
C SER A 485 11.12 -5.47 -7.01
N LEU A 486 12.03 -5.78 -7.91
CA LEU A 486 12.05 -7.11 -8.55
C LEU A 486 12.37 -8.22 -7.55
N GLU A 487 13.21 -7.95 -6.53
CA GLU A 487 13.46 -8.88 -5.45
C GLU A 487 12.18 -9.17 -4.65
N GLU A 488 11.46 -8.13 -4.24
CA GLU A 488 10.17 -8.28 -3.53
C GLU A 488 9.14 -9.04 -4.36
N TYR A 489 9.04 -8.75 -5.67
CA TYR A 489 8.17 -9.47 -6.60
C TYR A 489 8.40 -10.98 -6.58
N TRP A 490 9.66 -11.42 -6.73
CA TRP A 490 9.97 -12.86 -6.73
C TRP A 490 9.84 -13.51 -5.35
N GLU A 491 10.05 -12.76 -4.26
CA GLU A 491 9.70 -13.21 -2.90
C GLU A 491 8.18 -13.39 -2.74
N CYS A 492 7.38 -12.46 -3.27
CA CYS A 492 5.92 -12.56 -3.28
C CYS A 492 5.47 -13.81 -4.06
N THR A 493 6.05 -14.08 -5.23
CA THR A 493 5.79 -15.32 -5.99
C THR A 493 6.15 -16.57 -5.18
N MET A 494 7.33 -16.57 -4.53
CA MET A 494 7.76 -17.66 -3.65
C MET A 494 6.79 -17.87 -2.49
N ASN A 495 6.29 -16.79 -1.88
CA ASN A 495 5.35 -16.87 -0.76
C ASN A 495 3.97 -17.37 -1.21
N ALA A 496 3.49 -16.94 -2.38
CA ALA A 496 2.21 -17.38 -2.93
C ALA A 496 2.21 -18.88 -3.27
N ILE A 497 3.29 -19.41 -3.84
CA ILE A 497 3.40 -20.86 -4.16
C ILE A 497 3.66 -21.74 -2.91
N THR A 498 4.06 -21.14 -1.78
CA THR A 498 4.44 -21.91 -0.58
C THR A 498 3.33 -21.95 0.45
N TRP A 499 2.79 -23.15 0.71
CA TRP A 499 1.87 -23.36 1.82
C TRP A 499 2.65 -23.62 3.12
N PRO A 500 2.32 -22.94 4.23
CA PRO A 500 3.05 -23.08 5.49
C PRO A 500 2.75 -24.39 6.22
N THR A 501 1.61 -25.03 5.91
CA THR A 501 1.16 -26.25 6.58
C THR A 501 1.17 -27.44 5.62
N ASP A 502 1.81 -28.53 6.06
CA ASP A 502 1.70 -29.83 5.41
C ASP A 502 0.33 -30.44 5.72
N ASP A 503 -0.48 -30.69 4.70
CA ASP A 503 -1.78 -31.38 4.80
C ASP A 503 -1.66 -32.89 4.51
N GLY A 504 -0.44 -33.41 4.44
CA GLY A 504 -0.14 -34.81 4.12
C GLY A 504 -0.26 -35.14 2.63
N LYS A 505 -0.54 -34.16 1.77
CA LYS A 505 -0.65 -34.33 0.29
C LYS A 505 0.54 -33.73 -0.46
N GLY A 506 1.52 -33.15 0.24
CA GLY A 506 2.74 -32.59 -0.33
C GLY A 506 2.85 -31.06 -0.21
N ASP A 507 4.04 -30.53 -0.51
CA ASP A 507 4.33 -29.10 -0.44
C ASP A 507 3.78 -28.38 -1.68
N GLY A 508 2.96 -27.32 -1.50
CA GLY A 508 2.51 -26.44 -2.58
C GLY A 508 1.03 -26.53 -2.97
N PRO A 509 0.65 -25.87 -4.08
CA PRO A 509 -0.73 -25.85 -4.58
C PRO A 509 -1.11 -27.13 -5.33
N ASP A 510 -2.41 -27.32 -5.46
CA ASP A 510 -3.04 -28.29 -6.35
C ASP A 510 -3.27 -27.70 -7.75
N LEU A 511 -3.52 -26.40 -7.83
CA LEU A 511 -3.80 -25.66 -9.07
C LEU A 511 -3.08 -24.31 -9.07
N ILE A 512 -2.70 -23.85 -10.26
CA ILE A 512 -2.18 -22.50 -10.47
C ILE A 512 -3.11 -21.72 -11.39
N VAL A 513 -3.31 -20.45 -11.09
CA VAL A 513 -3.83 -19.43 -12.01
C VAL A 513 -2.68 -18.47 -12.31
N ASP A 514 -2.21 -18.41 -13.55
CA ASP A 514 -1.01 -17.66 -13.93
C ASP A 514 -1.31 -16.63 -15.03
N ASP A 515 -0.54 -15.55 -15.04
CA ASP A 515 -0.56 -14.51 -16.06
C ASP A 515 0.87 -14.08 -16.38
N GLY A 516 1.30 -14.43 -17.59
CA GLY A 516 2.67 -14.24 -18.06
C GLY A 516 3.58 -15.44 -17.80
N GLY A 517 3.14 -16.39 -16.96
CA GLY A 517 3.82 -17.66 -16.73
C GLY A 517 5.01 -17.58 -15.77
N ASP A 518 5.13 -16.54 -14.94
CA ASP A 518 6.29 -16.35 -14.04
C ASP A 518 6.26 -17.31 -12.86
N MET A 519 5.09 -17.59 -12.29
CA MET A 519 4.95 -18.61 -11.25
C MET A 519 5.24 -20.00 -11.81
N THR A 520 4.73 -20.29 -13.01
CA THR A 520 5.03 -21.53 -13.74
C THR A 520 6.53 -21.65 -14.03
N LEU A 521 7.18 -20.57 -14.49
CA LEU A 521 8.61 -20.53 -14.74
C LEU A 521 9.42 -20.84 -13.49
N LEU A 522 9.06 -20.25 -12.34
CA LEU A 522 9.74 -20.49 -11.07
C LEU A 522 9.69 -21.97 -10.68
N VAL A 523 8.53 -22.62 -10.84
CA VAL A 523 8.40 -24.06 -10.57
C VAL A 523 9.28 -24.89 -11.49
N HIS A 524 9.32 -24.57 -12.78
CA HIS A 524 10.09 -25.35 -13.77
C HIS A 524 11.61 -25.16 -13.63
N GLU A 525 12.09 -23.94 -13.44
CA GLU A 525 13.52 -23.68 -13.20
C GLU A 525 13.97 -24.20 -11.83
N GLY A 526 13.10 -24.11 -10.81
CA GLY A 526 13.35 -24.72 -9.51
C GLY A 526 13.48 -26.24 -9.58
N TYR A 527 12.60 -26.92 -10.33
CA TYR A 527 12.66 -28.36 -10.55
C TYR A 527 13.96 -28.79 -11.25
N LYS A 528 14.35 -28.05 -12.30
CA LYS A 528 15.61 -28.27 -13.03
C LYS A 528 16.84 -28.03 -12.14
N ALA A 529 16.81 -27.04 -11.26
CA ALA A 529 17.88 -26.80 -10.30
C ALA A 529 17.98 -27.93 -9.27
N GLU A 530 16.85 -28.46 -8.80
CA GLU A 530 16.82 -29.62 -7.91
C GLU A 530 17.44 -30.87 -8.55
N GLU A 531 17.17 -31.13 -9.83
CA GLU A 531 17.80 -32.24 -10.58
C GLU A 531 19.33 -32.12 -10.65
N LEU A 532 19.84 -30.92 -10.96
CA LEU A 532 21.28 -30.66 -11.00
C LEU A 532 21.91 -30.79 -9.61
N TYR A 533 21.28 -30.21 -8.60
CA TYR A 533 21.77 -30.27 -7.22
C TYR A 533 21.75 -31.70 -6.66
N ALA A 534 20.72 -32.50 -6.95
CA ALA A 534 20.67 -33.90 -6.56
C ALA A 534 21.76 -34.75 -7.24
N LYS A 535 22.15 -34.40 -8.47
CA LYS A 535 23.16 -35.12 -9.25
C LYS A 535 24.57 -34.88 -8.74
N ASP A 536 24.96 -33.63 -8.50
CA ASP A 536 26.35 -33.26 -8.20
C ASP A 536 26.52 -32.08 -7.22
N GLY A 537 25.44 -31.59 -6.61
CA GLY A 537 25.47 -30.46 -5.67
C GLY A 537 25.57 -29.09 -6.35
N THR A 538 25.43 -29.01 -7.68
CA THR A 538 25.46 -27.72 -8.41
C THR A 538 24.31 -26.81 -7.99
N LEU A 539 24.66 -25.60 -7.57
CA LEU A 539 23.70 -24.52 -7.32
C LEU A 539 23.56 -23.64 -8.58
N PRO A 540 22.37 -23.06 -8.83
CA PRO A 540 22.22 -22.04 -9.86
C PRO A 540 23.18 -20.86 -9.65
N ASP A 541 23.79 -20.39 -10.74
CA ASP A 541 24.72 -19.26 -10.72
C ASP A 541 24.08 -18.01 -11.34
N PRO A 542 23.78 -16.96 -10.55
CA PRO A 542 23.24 -15.70 -11.08
C PRO A 542 24.13 -15.01 -12.12
N THR A 543 25.43 -15.35 -12.20
CA THR A 543 26.33 -14.78 -13.22
C THR A 543 26.22 -15.45 -14.58
N SER A 544 25.45 -16.55 -14.69
CA SER A 544 25.24 -17.29 -15.95
C SER A 544 24.32 -16.59 -16.97
N THR A 545 23.69 -15.47 -16.58
CA THR A 545 22.78 -14.69 -17.42
C THR A 545 23.14 -13.20 -17.33
N ASP A 546 22.81 -12.43 -18.36
CA ASP A 546 22.90 -10.96 -18.33
C ASP A 546 21.55 -10.30 -18.00
N ASN A 547 20.45 -11.06 -18.01
CA ASN A 547 19.13 -10.54 -17.66
C ASN A 547 19.02 -10.31 -16.14
N ALA A 548 18.89 -9.05 -15.72
CA ALA A 548 18.88 -8.64 -14.31
C ALA A 548 17.80 -9.34 -13.49
N GLU A 549 16.58 -9.47 -14.03
CA GLU A 549 15.46 -10.12 -13.34
C GLU A 549 15.69 -11.63 -13.18
N PHE A 550 16.25 -12.30 -14.20
CA PHE A 550 16.58 -13.73 -14.10
C PHE A 550 17.74 -14.00 -13.13
N LYS A 551 18.65 -13.04 -12.90
CA LYS A 551 19.66 -13.16 -11.82
C LYS A 551 18.99 -13.31 -10.46
N ILE A 552 17.91 -12.56 -10.23
CA ILE A 552 17.15 -12.59 -8.98
C ILE A 552 16.48 -13.96 -8.81
N VAL A 553 15.87 -14.49 -9.87
CA VAL A 553 15.29 -15.86 -9.88
C VAL A 553 16.34 -16.91 -9.51
N LEU A 554 17.49 -16.90 -10.19
CA LEU A 554 18.56 -17.86 -9.93
C LEU A 554 19.11 -17.72 -8.50
N ALA A 555 19.27 -16.50 -8.01
CA ALA A 555 19.73 -16.22 -6.64
C ALA A 555 18.72 -16.72 -5.59
N LEU A 556 17.42 -16.52 -5.84
CA LEU A 556 16.34 -17.01 -5.01
C LEU A 556 16.34 -18.53 -4.93
N ILE A 557 16.42 -19.23 -6.08
CA ILE A 557 16.47 -20.69 -6.12
C ILE A 557 17.74 -21.18 -5.42
N ALA A 558 18.92 -20.63 -5.73
CA ALA A 558 20.18 -21.02 -5.11
C ALA A 558 20.18 -20.84 -3.58
N ARG A 559 19.47 -19.83 -3.07
CA ARG A 559 19.31 -19.59 -1.63
C ARG A 559 18.41 -20.61 -0.95
N GLU A 560 17.32 -21.03 -1.59
CA GLU A 560 16.32 -21.94 -1.00
C GLU A 560 16.67 -23.42 -1.18
N LEU A 561 17.41 -23.76 -2.23
CA LEU A 561 17.69 -25.14 -2.61
C LEU A 561 18.40 -25.97 -1.52
N PRO A 562 19.43 -25.46 -0.79
CA PRO A 562 20.04 -26.19 0.31
C PRO A 562 19.11 -26.43 1.51
N LYS A 563 18.10 -25.57 1.70
CA LYS A 563 17.15 -25.65 2.82
C LYS A 563 16.03 -26.64 2.52
N THR A 564 15.57 -26.64 1.27
CA THR A 564 14.42 -27.41 0.80
C THR A 564 14.72 -28.07 -0.55
N PRO A 565 15.58 -29.12 -0.59
CA PRO A 565 16.14 -29.67 -1.84
C PRO A 565 15.17 -30.49 -2.70
N GLN A 566 13.90 -30.58 -2.31
CA GLN A 566 12.85 -31.38 -2.97
C GLN A 566 11.53 -30.60 -3.06
N LYS A 567 11.56 -29.29 -2.83
CA LYS A 567 10.37 -28.44 -2.83
C LYS A 567 9.66 -28.51 -4.18
N TRP A 568 10.38 -28.23 -5.26
CA TRP A 568 9.81 -28.10 -6.59
C TRP A 568 9.40 -29.46 -7.17
N HIS A 569 10.13 -30.53 -6.87
CA HIS A 569 9.69 -31.90 -7.15
C HIS A 569 8.34 -32.23 -6.50
N LYS A 570 8.16 -31.86 -5.23
CA LYS A 570 6.89 -32.08 -4.52
C LYS A 570 5.77 -31.21 -5.08
N VAL A 571 6.04 -29.93 -5.34
CA VAL A 571 5.07 -29.01 -5.98
C VAL A 571 4.63 -29.59 -7.32
N ALA A 572 5.58 -29.93 -8.20
CA ALA A 572 5.28 -30.48 -9.52
C ALA A 572 4.52 -31.82 -9.43
N ALA A 573 4.83 -32.67 -8.45
CA ALA A 573 4.12 -33.94 -8.23
C ALA A 573 2.67 -33.73 -7.77
N ARG A 574 2.41 -32.71 -6.95
CA ARG A 574 1.07 -32.38 -6.43
C ARG A 574 0.15 -31.74 -7.48
N MET A 575 0.70 -30.92 -8.36
CA MET A 575 -0.05 -30.11 -9.34
C MET A 575 -0.97 -30.92 -10.26
N TYR A 576 -2.24 -30.51 -10.35
CA TYR A 576 -3.22 -31.01 -11.33
C TYR A 576 -3.30 -30.16 -12.60
N GLY A 577 -2.87 -28.90 -12.54
CA GLY A 577 -2.67 -28.08 -13.74
C GLY A 577 -2.59 -26.59 -13.47
N VAL A 578 -2.28 -25.84 -14.53
CA VAL A 578 -2.28 -24.39 -14.55
C VAL A 578 -3.27 -23.87 -15.59
N SER A 579 -3.94 -22.75 -15.31
CA SER A 579 -4.67 -21.99 -16.32
C SER A 579 -3.99 -20.64 -16.56
N GLU A 580 -3.65 -20.36 -17.81
CA GLU A 580 -2.78 -19.24 -18.20
C GLU A 580 -3.56 -18.17 -18.98
N GLU A 581 -3.46 -16.94 -18.48
CA GLU A 581 -4.29 -15.82 -18.89
C GLU A 581 -3.82 -15.14 -20.18
N THR A 582 -2.52 -15.01 -20.43
CA THR A 582 -2.02 -14.11 -21.48
C THR A 582 -1.21 -14.79 -22.58
N THR A 583 -1.22 -14.18 -23.76
CA THR A 583 -0.54 -14.66 -24.96
C THR A 583 0.92 -15.03 -24.71
N THR A 584 1.65 -14.26 -23.90
CA THR A 584 3.07 -14.51 -23.63
C THR A 584 3.28 -15.73 -22.72
N GLY A 585 2.47 -15.87 -21.67
CA GLY A 585 2.52 -17.06 -20.81
C GLY A 585 2.16 -18.32 -21.61
N VAL A 586 1.14 -18.25 -22.46
CA VAL A 586 0.77 -19.34 -23.37
C VAL A 586 1.91 -19.71 -24.32
N HIS A 587 2.63 -18.73 -24.87
CA HIS A 587 3.80 -19.00 -25.69
C HIS A 587 4.90 -19.75 -24.91
N ARG A 588 5.14 -19.38 -23.64
CA ARG A 588 6.05 -20.13 -22.74
C ARG A 588 5.58 -21.57 -22.53
N LEU A 589 4.27 -21.78 -22.32
CA LEU A 589 3.69 -23.12 -22.16
C LEU A 589 3.88 -23.99 -23.41
N TYR A 590 3.60 -23.47 -24.60
CA TYR A 590 3.82 -24.22 -25.85
C TYR A 590 5.29 -24.52 -26.12
N LEU A 591 6.21 -23.63 -25.76
CA LEU A 591 7.65 -23.91 -25.83
C LEU A 591 8.03 -25.06 -24.89
N MET A 592 7.50 -25.07 -23.66
CA MET A 592 7.75 -26.15 -22.70
C MET A 592 7.12 -27.48 -23.15
N GLU A 593 5.91 -27.47 -23.72
CA GLU A 593 5.31 -28.67 -24.32
C GLU A 593 6.16 -29.20 -25.47
N LYS A 594 6.56 -28.33 -26.41
CA LYS A 594 7.38 -28.70 -27.58
C LYS A 594 8.73 -29.30 -27.15
N ASN A 595 9.33 -28.73 -26.11
CA ASN A 595 10.59 -29.19 -25.53
C ASN A 595 10.42 -30.38 -24.57
N LYS A 596 9.18 -30.82 -24.31
CA LYS A 596 8.84 -31.89 -23.36
C LYS A 596 9.31 -31.61 -21.93
N THR A 597 9.35 -30.34 -21.54
CA THR A 597 9.72 -29.90 -20.19
C THR A 597 8.54 -29.46 -19.34
N LEU A 598 7.34 -29.31 -19.93
CA LEU A 598 6.13 -28.94 -19.20
C LEU A 598 5.75 -30.04 -18.18
N LEU A 599 5.69 -29.68 -16.90
CA LEU A 599 5.60 -30.64 -15.78
C LEU A 599 4.18 -31.10 -15.46
N PHE A 600 3.17 -30.28 -15.75
CA PHE A 600 1.75 -30.52 -15.45
C PHE A 600 0.85 -30.04 -16.60
N PRO A 601 -0.44 -30.43 -16.66
CA PRO A 601 -1.35 -29.98 -17.70
C PRO A 601 -1.54 -28.45 -17.64
N ALA A 602 -1.77 -27.84 -18.79
CA ALA A 602 -2.06 -26.41 -18.87
C ALA A 602 -3.32 -26.15 -19.70
N ILE A 603 -4.17 -25.23 -19.25
CA ILE A 603 -5.26 -24.68 -20.03
C ILE A 603 -4.87 -23.26 -20.48
N ASN A 604 -4.80 -23.09 -21.79
CA ASN A 604 -4.70 -21.80 -22.45
C ASN A 604 -6.06 -21.11 -22.37
N VAL A 605 -6.21 -20.18 -21.43
CA VAL A 605 -7.41 -19.36 -21.27
C VAL A 605 -7.38 -18.18 -22.25
N ASN A 606 -6.19 -17.68 -22.58
CA ASN A 606 -6.02 -16.57 -23.51
C ASN A 606 -6.76 -16.79 -24.84
N ASP A 607 -6.69 -18.00 -25.40
CA ASP A 607 -7.22 -18.30 -26.73
C ASP A 607 -8.71 -18.68 -26.73
N SER A 608 -9.39 -18.63 -25.57
CA SER A 608 -10.86 -18.53 -25.58
C SER A 608 -11.26 -17.30 -26.39
N VAL A 609 -12.30 -17.42 -27.22
CA VAL A 609 -12.85 -16.33 -28.04
C VAL A 609 -13.31 -15.19 -27.13
N THR A 610 -14.03 -15.52 -26.05
CA THR A 610 -14.52 -14.55 -25.04
C THR A 610 -13.42 -13.94 -24.18
N LYS A 611 -12.18 -14.40 -24.32
CA LYS A 611 -10.99 -13.75 -23.74
C LYS A 611 -10.28 -12.94 -24.82
N SER A 612 -9.60 -13.59 -25.75
CA SER A 612 -8.74 -12.97 -26.78
C SER A 612 -9.38 -11.79 -27.51
N LYS A 613 -10.69 -11.81 -27.82
CA LYS A 613 -11.34 -10.69 -28.56
C LYS A 613 -12.37 -9.90 -27.81
N PHE A 614 -12.36 -10.06 -26.50
CA PHE A 614 -13.01 -9.12 -25.62
C PHE A 614 -11.98 -8.40 -24.78
N ASP A 615 -11.22 -9.13 -23.98
CA ASP A 615 -10.18 -8.59 -23.11
C ASP A 615 -9.08 -7.86 -23.89
N ASN A 616 -8.30 -8.60 -24.69
CA ASN A 616 -7.12 -8.04 -25.35
C ASN A 616 -7.53 -6.90 -26.31
N LEU A 617 -8.73 -6.96 -26.88
CA LEU A 617 -9.24 -5.96 -27.83
C LEU A 617 -9.94 -4.79 -27.11
N TYR A 618 -11.08 -5.02 -26.48
CA TYR A 618 -11.91 -3.97 -25.88
C TYR A 618 -11.40 -3.49 -24.52
N GLY A 619 -10.74 -4.37 -23.75
CA GLY A 619 -10.06 -3.98 -22.52
C GLY A 619 -8.91 -3.00 -22.80
N CYS A 620 -8.08 -3.28 -23.80
CA CYS A 620 -7.02 -2.35 -24.22
C CYS A 620 -7.59 -1.08 -24.89
N LYS A 621 -8.71 -1.19 -25.61
CA LYS A 621 -9.42 -0.04 -26.16
C LYS A 621 -9.90 0.94 -25.07
N HIS A 622 -10.27 0.42 -23.90
CA HIS A 622 -10.62 1.23 -22.73
C HIS A 622 -9.39 1.75 -21.99
N SER A 623 -8.47 0.85 -21.65
CA SER A 623 -7.45 1.11 -20.63
C SER A 623 -6.18 1.79 -21.14
N LEU A 624 -5.85 1.68 -22.45
CA LEU A 624 -4.75 2.44 -23.04
C LEU A 624 -4.94 3.96 -22.89
N PRO A 625 -6.04 4.57 -23.39
CA PRO A 625 -6.23 6.01 -23.23
C PRO A 625 -6.30 6.43 -21.77
N ASP A 626 -6.92 5.63 -20.89
CA ASP A 626 -6.96 5.91 -19.45
C ASP A 626 -5.57 6.01 -18.83
N GLY A 627 -4.70 5.02 -19.09
CA GLY A 627 -3.31 5.03 -18.63
C GLY A 627 -2.53 6.25 -19.11
N ILE A 628 -2.66 6.63 -20.38
CA ILE A 628 -1.99 7.81 -20.94
C ILE A 628 -2.53 9.10 -20.32
N MET A 629 -3.85 9.23 -20.18
CA MET A 629 -4.50 10.41 -19.62
C MET A 629 -4.11 10.61 -18.16
N ARG A 630 -4.24 9.59 -17.29
CA ARG A 630 -3.84 9.71 -15.88
C ARG A 630 -2.36 9.98 -15.72
N ALA A 631 -1.51 9.39 -16.57
CA ALA A 631 -0.07 9.61 -16.52
C ALA A 631 0.33 11.03 -16.90
N THR A 632 -0.25 11.60 -17.96
CA THR A 632 0.34 12.76 -18.65
C THR A 632 -0.61 13.93 -18.88
N ASP A 633 -1.92 13.73 -18.71
CA ASP A 633 -2.98 14.67 -19.04
C ASP A 633 -2.90 15.21 -20.50
N VAL A 634 -2.16 14.51 -21.37
CA VAL A 634 -1.94 14.95 -22.74
C VAL A 634 -3.23 14.87 -23.54
N MET A 635 -3.54 15.93 -24.29
CA MET A 635 -4.62 15.88 -25.26
C MET A 635 -4.25 14.91 -26.40
N LEU A 636 -5.01 13.82 -26.54
CA LEU A 636 -4.81 12.82 -27.60
C LEU A 636 -5.21 13.34 -29.00
N ALA A 637 -6.29 14.12 -29.08
CA ALA A 637 -6.77 14.65 -30.35
C ALA A 637 -5.69 15.46 -31.10
N GLY A 638 -5.57 15.18 -32.40
CA GLY A 638 -4.58 15.80 -33.29
C GLY A 638 -3.13 15.30 -33.11
N LYS A 639 -2.85 14.44 -32.14
CA LYS A 639 -1.50 13.87 -31.94
C LYS A 639 -1.23 12.75 -32.93
N ARG A 640 0.03 12.61 -33.32
CA ARG A 640 0.51 11.47 -34.13
C ARG A 640 0.88 10.35 -33.19
N VAL A 641 0.18 9.23 -33.28
CA VAL A 641 0.37 8.07 -32.41
C VAL A 641 0.82 6.90 -33.27
N VAL A 642 1.89 6.21 -32.90
CA VAL A 642 2.27 4.96 -33.55
C VAL A 642 2.04 3.79 -32.61
N ILE A 643 1.32 2.79 -33.10
CA ILE A 643 1.09 1.52 -32.42
C ILE A 643 1.99 0.47 -33.07
N CYS A 644 2.87 -0.14 -32.27
CA CYS A 644 3.79 -1.16 -32.75
C CYS A 644 3.20 -2.55 -32.49
N GLY A 645 2.80 -3.24 -33.57
CA GLY A 645 2.01 -4.46 -33.53
C GLY A 645 0.52 -4.19 -33.76
N PHE A 646 -0.15 -5.10 -34.46
CA PHE A 646 -1.57 -5.02 -34.81
C PHE A 646 -2.26 -6.38 -34.63
N GLY A 647 -1.84 -7.13 -33.61
CA GLY A 647 -2.62 -8.20 -33.00
C GLY A 647 -3.86 -7.66 -32.27
N ASP A 648 -4.43 -8.41 -31.34
CA ASP A 648 -5.69 -7.99 -30.69
C ASP A 648 -5.52 -6.75 -29.80
N VAL A 649 -4.43 -6.70 -29.02
CA VAL A 649 -4.03 -5.51 -28.25
C VAL A 649 -3.83 -4.31 -29.17
N GLY A 650 -3.01 -4.47 -30.21
CA GLY A 650 -2.71 -3.39 -31.16
C GLY A 650 -3.96 -2.87 -31.89
N LYS A 651 -4.90 -3.75 -32.25
CA LYS A 651 -6.20 -3.36 -32.82
C LYS A 651 -6.99 -2.51 -31.83
N GLY A 652 -7.09 -2.92 -30.57
CA GLY A 652 -7.81 -2.18 -29.53
C GLY A 652 -7.23 -0.80 -29.29
N CYS A 653 -5.90 -0.76 -29.14
CA CYS A 653 -5.13 0.47 -28.99
C CYS A 653 -5.31 1.44 -30.16
N ALA A 654 -5.15 0.96 -31.40
CA ALA A 654 -5.29 1.80 -32.59
C ALA A 654 -6.72 2.35 -32.74
N GLN A 655 -7.74 1.53 -32.46
CA GLN A 655 -9.14 1.96 -32.47
C GLN A 655 -9.42 3.04 -31.40
N ALA A 656 -8.89 2.88 -30.20
CA ALA A 656 -9.05 3.87 -29.12
C ALA A 656 -8.41 5.22 -29.49
N MET A 657 -7.18 5.20 -29.99
CA MET A 657 -6.47 6.41 -30.36
C MET A 657 -7.14 7.13 -31.53
N LYS A 658 -7.65 6.38 -32.53
CA LYS A 658 -8.46 6.92 -33.64
C LYS A 658 -9.75 7.57 -33.12
N ALA A 659 -10.47 6.88 -32.24
CA ALA A 659 -11.69 7.39 -31.63
C ALA A 659 -11.46 8.67 -30.81
N ALA A 660 -10.29 8.80 -30.17
CA ALA A 660 -9.86 10.00 -29.47
C ALA A 660 -9.37 11.14 -30.41
N GLY A 661 -9.48 10.97 -31.73
CA GLY A 661 -9.08 11.99 -32.72
C GLY A 661 -7.59 12.03 -33.03
N SER A 662 -6.83 10.99 -32.69
CA SER A 662 -5.40 10.90 -33.02
C SER A 662 -5.18 10.50 -34.47
N ILE A 663 -4.03 10.89 -35.03
CA ILE A 663 -3.54 10.44 -36.33
C ILE A 663 -2.71 9.17 -36.09
N VAL A 664 -3.29 8.00 -36.35
CA VAL A 664 -2.71 6.71 -35.97
C VAL A 664 -1.90 6.09 -37.11
N TYR A 665 -0.69 5.67 -36.76
CA TYR A 665 0.24 4.90 -37.57
C TYR A 665 0.39 3.50 -36.95
N VAL A 666 0.68 2.51 -37.78
CA VAL A 666 0.90 1.13 -37.33
C VAL A 666 2.25 0.63 -37.85
N THR A 667 2.99 -0.10 -37.03
CA THR A 667 4.11 -0.92 -37.51
C THR A 667 3.73 -2.40 -37.38
N GLU A 668 4.07 -3.20 -38.38
CA GLU A 668 3.75 -4.63 -38.38
C GLU A 668 4.79 -5.43 -39.18
N VAL A 669 5.03 -6.65 -38.73
CA VAL A 669 5.84 -7.66 -39.39
C VAL A 669 4.95 -8.70 -40.09
N ASP A 670 3.73 -8.93 -39.59
CA ASP A 670 2.78 -9.85 -40.20
C ASP A 670 2.00 -9.14 -41.33
N PRO A 671 2.08 -9.62 -42.59
CA PRO A 671 1.39 -8.98 -43.72
C PRO A 671 -0.13 -9.05 -43.63
N ILE A 672 -0.71 -10.05 -42.94
CA ILE A 672 -2.15 -10.17 -42.73
C ILE A 672 -2.60 -9.06 -41.77
N CYS A 673 -1.90 -8.88 -40.65
CA CYS A 673 -2.19 -7.81 -39.69
C CYS A 673 -1.96 -6.42 -40.31
N ALA A 674 -0.90 -6.24 -41.09
CA ALA A 674 -0.64 -4.99 -41.82
C ALA A 674 -1.74 -4.67 -42.84
N LEU A 675 -2.23 -5.67 -43.57
CA LEU A 675 -3.33 -5.49 -44.50
C LEU A 675 -4.61 -5.11 -43.75
N GLN A 676 -4.93 -5.74 -42.62
CA GLN A 676 -6.06 -5.37 -41.77
C GLN A 676 -5.94 -3.91 -41.29
N ALA A 677 -4.77 -3.49 -40.79
CA ALA A 677 -4.54 -2.11 -40.37
C ALA A 677 -4.80 -1.12 -41.52
N SER A 678 -4.34 -1.46 -42.72
CA SER A 678 -4.55 -0.64 -43.92
C SER A 678 -6.02 -0.55 -44.32
N MET A 679 -6.78 -1.64 -44.20
CA MET A 679 -8.22 -1.67 -44.48
C MET A 679 -9.04 -0.87 -43.47
N GLU A 680 -8.56 -0.74 -42.23
CA GLU A 680 -9.14 0.12 -41.18
C GLU A 680 -8.77 1.61 -41.36
N GLY A 681 -7.98 1.93 -42.38
CA GLY A 681 -7.54 3.29 -42.69
C GLY A 681 -6.33 3.77 -41.89
N PHE A 682 -5.57 2.86 -41.26
CA PHE A 682 -4.31 3.19 -40.61
C PHE A 682 -3.15 3.17 -41.60
N ARG A 683 -2.22 4.11 -41.46
CA ARG A 683 -1.00 4.11 -42.28
C ARG A 683 0.01 3.14 -41.68
N VAL A 684 0.31 2.06 -42.41
CA VAL A 684 1.38 1.12 -42.04
C VAL A 684 2.74 1.67 -42.46
N VAL A 685 3.66 1.78 -41.49
CA VAL A 685 4.98 2.42 -41.65
C VAL A 685 6.07 1.61 -40.98
N ARG A 686 7.33 1.94 -41.29
CA ARG A 686 8.48 1.52 -40.48
C ARG A 686 8.68 2.53 -39.36
N LEU A 687 8.96 2.09 -38.13
CA LEU A 687 9.15 3.01 -37.00
C LEU A 687 10.21 4.08 -37.30
N SER A 688 11.35 3.64 -37.86
CA SER A 688 12.47 4.52 -38.26
C SER A 688 12.10 5.62 -39.26
N SER A 689 11.01 5.46 -40.02
CA SER A 689 10.57 6.44 -41.01
C SER A 689 9.74 7.59 -40.42
N VAL A 690 9.24 7.44 -39.19
CA VAL A 690 8.35 8.43 -38.55
C VAL A 690 8.80 8.83 -37.14
N ILE A 691 9.71 8.11 -36.49
CA ILE A 691 9.98 8.28 -35.04
C ILE A 691 10.24 9.74 -34.59
N ALA A 692 10.92 10.54 -35.40
CA ALA A 692 11.24 11.93 -35.07
C ALA A 692 10.03 12.87 -35.02
N GLU A 693 8.89 12.45 -35.57
CA GLU A 693 7.70 13.27 -35.69
C GLU A 693 6.57 12.80 -34.74
N ILE A 694 6.60 11.56 -34.28
CA ILE A 694 5.56 10.96 -33.43
C ILE A 694 5.45 11.64 -32.06
N ASP A 695 4.21 11.82 -31.58
CA ASP A 695 3.88 12.32 -30.24
C ASP A 695 3.85 11.20 -29.20
N ILE A 696 3.27 10.06 -29.55
CA ILE A 696 3.05 8.94 -28.64
C ILE A 696 3.41 7.64 -29.35
N VAL A 697 4.25 6.83 -28.74
CA VAL A 697 4.64 5.50 -29.23
C VAL A 697 4.19 4.46 -28.23
N ILE A 698 3.36 3.52 -28.67
CA ILE A 698 2.86 2.41 -27.86
C ILE A 698 3.31 1.07 -28.44
N THR A 699 3.91 0.21 -27.63
CA THR A 699 4.29 -1.16 -28.02
C THR A 699 3.25 -2.17 -27.57
N THR A 700 2.84 -3.05 -28.49
CA THR A 700 1.77 -4.05 -28.29
C THR A 700 2.14 -5.42 -28.89
N THR A 701 3.43 -5.76 -28.95
CA THR A 701 3.91 -6.88 -29.77
C THR A 701 4.05 -8.19 -28.99
N GLY A 702 4.29 -8.12 -27.68
CA GLY A 702 4.74 -9.29 -26.90
C GLY A 702 6.12 -9.81 -27.32
N ASN A 703 6.90 -9.00 -28.04
CA ASN A 703 8.25 -9.31 -28.52
C ASN A 703 9.29 -8.43 -27.78
N LYS A 704 10.52 -8.30 -28.28
CA LYS A 704 11.57 -7.53 -27.62
C LYS A 704 12.33 -6.61 -28.59
N GLY A 705 12.92 -5.54 -28.06
CA GLY A 705 13.76 -4.61 -28.83
C GLY A 705 12.99 -3.89 -29.94
N ILE A 706 11.78 -3.42 -29.63
CA ILE A 706 10.89 -2.74 -30.57
C ILE A 706 11.25 -1.26 -30.65
N ILE A 707 11.55 -0.64 -29.51
CA ILE A 707 11.99 0.75 -29.41
C ILE A 707 13.33 0.77 -28.68
N MET A 708 14.39 1.10 -29.40
CA MET A 708 15.73 1.14 -28.84
C MET A 708 16.05 2.52 -28.25
N ALA A 709 17.07 2.62 -27.38
CA ALA A 709 17.53 3.91 -26.86
C ALA A 709 17.91 4.90 -27.98
N GLU A 710 18.43 4.40 -29.10
CA GLU A 710 18.75 5.20 -30.29
C GLU A 710 17.52 5.71 -31.06
N ASP A 711 16.37 5.07 -30.91
CA ASP A 711 15.11 5.55 -31.46
C ASP A 711 14.54 6.65 -30.57
N MET A 712 14.57 6.43 -29.25
CA MET A 712 14.13 7.43 -28.27
C MET A 712 14.94 8.73 -28.35
N ALA A 713 16.25 8.65 -28.60
CA ALA A 713 17.11 9.83 -28.78
C ALA A 713 16.78 10.67 -30.04
N LYS A 714 16.00 10.12 -30.99
CA LYS A 714 15.55 10.82 -32.19
C LYS A 714 14.15 11.41 -32.03
N MET A 715 13.43 11.06 -30.96
CA MET A 715 12.08 11.53 -30.71
C MET A 715 12.08 13.01 -30.37
N LYS A 716 10.96 13.68 -30.65
CA LYS A 716 10.81 15.08 -30.26
C LYS A 716 10.71 15.24 -28.74
N ASN A 717 11.00 16.45 -28.27
CA ASN A 717 10.86 16.77 -26.85
C ASN A 717 9.45 16.48 -26.32
N ASN A 718 9.42 15.83 -25.16
CA ASN A 718 8.26 15.34 -24.42
C ASN A 718 7.38 14.33 -25.18
N ALA A 719 7.92 13.64 -26.19
CA ALA A 719 7.21 12.51 -26.77
C ALA A 719 7.01 11.39 -25.73
N ILE A 720 5.85 10.72 -25.76
CA ILE A 720 5.45 9.71 -24.79
C ILE A 720 5.77 8.32 -25.34
N VAL A 721 6.38 7.48 -24.51
CA VAL A 721 6.72 6.09 -24.82
C VAL A 721 6.06 5.21 -23.76
N GLY A 722 5.28 4.22 -24.19
CA GLY A 722 4.61 3.29 -23.29
C GLY A 722 4.54 1.89 -23.86
N ASN A 723 4.53 0.90 -22.98
CA ASN A 723 4.32 -0.50 -23.31
C ASN A 723 2.97 -0.97 -22.75
N ILE A 724 2.19 -1.71 -23.53
CA ILE A 724 0.97 -2.39 -23.06
C ILE A 724 0.97 -3.86 -23.54
N GLY A 725 2.09 -4.35 -24.08
CA GLY A 725 2.27 -5.73 -24.49
C GLY A 725 2.73 -6.59 -23.31
N HIS A 726 4.03 -6.80 -23.14
CA HIS A 726 4.54 -7.67 -22.07
C HIS A 726 5.91 -7.25 -21.53
N PHE A 727 6.18 -7.57 -20.25
CA PHE A 727 7.40 -7.25 -19.51
C PHE A 727 7.86 -5.79 -19.67
N ASP A 728 9.17 -5.56 -19.65
CA ASP A 728 9.85 -4.26 -19.79
C ASP A 728 10.85 -4.23 -20.96
N ASN A 729 10.77 -5.19 -21.89
CA ASN A 729 11.79 -5.42 -22.92
C ASN A 729 11.33 -5.13 -24.37
N GLU A 730 10.08 -4.71 -24.57
CA GLU A 730 9.67 -4.08 -25.84
C GLU A 730 10.37 -2.74 -26.02
N ILE A 731 10.59 -2.02 -24.91
CA ILE A 731 11.35 -0.77 -24.85
C ILE A 731 12.73 -1.08 -24.25
N ASP A 732 13.79 -0.53 -24.83
CA ASP A 732 15.16 -0.66 -24.31
C ASP A 732 15.39 0.24 -23.08
N MET A 733 14.83 -0.18 -21.94
CA MET A 733 14.92 0.52 -20.66
C MET A 733 16.36 0.59 -20.14
N ASP A 734 17.10 -0.52 -20.25
CA ASP A 734 18.51 -0.58 -19.87
C ASP A 734 19.38 0.37 -20.70
N GLY A 735 19.10 0.48 -21.99
CA GLY A 735 19.79 1.40 -22.89
C GLY A 735 19.51 2.86 -22.53
N VAL A 736 18.24 3.25 -22.36
CA VAL A 736 17.88 4.65 -22.08
C VAL A 736 18.40 5.12 -20.72
N MET A 737 18.40 4.25 -19.71
CA MET A 737 18.96 4.55 -18.38
C MET A 737 20.48 4.85 -18.42
N LYS A 738 21.19 4.36 -19.43
CA LYS A 738 22.65 4.60 -19.61
C LYS A 738 22.95 5.89 -20.36
N VAL A 739 22.06 6.33 -21.25
CA VAL A 739 22.32 7.45 -22.18
C VAL A 739 21.55 8.73 -21.86
N ALA A 740 20.56 8.66 -20.97
CA ALA A 740 19.73 9.80 -20.58
C ALA A 740 19.62 9.92 -19.05
N LYS A 741 19.42 11.14 -18.57
CA LYS A 741 19.17 11.44 -17.16
C LYS A 741 17.68 11.25 -16.85
N ARG A 742 17.36 10.33 -15.93
CA ARG A 742 16.00 10.14 -15.41
C ARG A 742 15.60 11.29 -14.48
N GLU A 743 14.44 11.87 -14.74
CA GLU A 743 13.75 12.85 -13.91
C GLU A 743 12.34 12.31 -13.62
N ASN A 744 12.10 11.85 -12.40
CA ASN A 744 10.78 11.37 -12.02
C ASN A 744 9.82 12.55 -11.87
N ILE A 745 8.68 12.51 -12.60
CA ILE A 745 7.63 13.54 -12.51
C ILE A 745 6.67 13.19 -11.38
N LYS A 746 6.21 11.94 -11.38
CA LYS A 746 5.33 11.33 -10.37
C LYS A 746 5.49 9.80 -10.45
N PRO A 747 4.89 9.01 -9.55
CA PRO A 747 4.94 7.55 -9.65
C PRO A 747 4.59 7.06 -11.06
N GLN A 748 5.42 6.15 -11.60
CA GLN A 748 5.27 5.55 -12.94
C GLN A 748 5.31 6.54 -14.11
N VAL A 749 5.76 7.79 -13.92
CA VAL A 749 5.93 8.76 -14.99
C VAL A 749 7.31 9.40 -14.89
N ASP A 750 8.18 9.04 -15.82
CA ASP A 750 9.57 9.45 -15.82
C ASP A 750 9.91 10.18 -17.11
N ARG A 751 10.61 11.31 -16.98
CA ARG A 751 11.20 12.02 -18.11
C ARG A 751 12.66 11.66 -18.24
N PHE A 752 13.06 11.15 -19.39
CA PHE A 752 14.45 10.82 -19.72
C PHE A 752 15.05 11.93 -20.57
N VAL A 753 16.00 12.68 -20.01
CA VAL A 753 16.61 13.86 -20.64
C VAL A 753 17.93 13.48 -21.30
N PHE A 754 18.02 13.65 -22.62
CA PHE A 754 19.22 13.37 -23.41
C PHE A 754 20.24 14.52 -23.31
N PRO A 755 21.52 14.30 -23.69
CA PRO A 755 22.58 15.29 -23.54
C PRO A 755 22.36 16.64 -24.25
N ASP A 756 21.53 16.68 -25.28
CA ASP A 756 21.16 17.90 -26.02
C ASP A 756 19.97 18.66 -25.37
N GLY A 757 19.43 18.16 -24.26
CA GLY A 757 18.44 18.82 -23.41
C GLY A 757 16.98 18.48 -23.72
N HIS A 758 16.68 17.83 -24.84
CA HIS A 758 15.34 17.29 -25.06
C HIS A 758 15.14 16.05 -24.18
N GLY A 759 13.89 15.67 -23.92
CA GLY A 759 13.60 14.44 -23.20
C GLY A 759 12.34 13.75 -23.66
N VAL A 760 12.21 12.46 -23.36
CA VAL A 760 11.02 11.64 -23.63
C VAL A 760 10.35 11.25 -22.32
N ILE A 761 9.04 11.07 -22.31
CA ILE A 761 8.27 10.62 -21.15
C ILE A 761 8.04 9.12 -21.30
N VAL A 762 8.59 8.32 -20.38
CA VAL A 762 8.39 6.88 -20.35
C VAL A 762 7.39 6.54 -19.25
N LEU A 763 6.40 5.73 -19.60
CA LEU A 763 5.34 5.29 -18.70
C LEU A 763 5.69 3.95 -18.05
N ALA A 764 5.42 3.85 -16.74
CA ALA A 764 5.56 2.64 -15.92
C ALA A 764 6.91 1.93 -16.07
N GLU A 765 7.99 2.68 -16.28
CA GLU A 765 9.34 2.13 -16.50
C GLU A 765 9.38 1.07 -17.62
N GLY A 766 8.57 1.27 -18.67
CA GLY A 766 8.48 0.33 -19.80
C GLY A 766 7.65 -0.93 -19.54
N ARG A 767 7.06 -1.07 -18.35
CA ARG A 767 6.08 -2.13 -18.02
C ARG A 767 4.67 -1.73 -18.49
N LEU A 768 3.69 -2.60 -18.24
CA LEU A 768 2.29 -2.44 -18.68
C LEU A 768 1.67 -1.13 -18.17
N LEU A 769 1.59 -0.13 -19.06
CA LEU A 769 1.18 1.24 -18.73
C LEU A 769 -0.28 1.34 -18.25
N ASN A 770 -1.17 0.51 -18.78
CA ASN A 770 -2.59 0.57 -18.46
C ASN A 770 -2.87 0.17 -17.00
N LEU A 771 -2.09 -0.78 -16.48
CA LEU A 771 -2.14 -1.23 -15.08
C LEU A 771 -1.21 -0.38 -14.19
N GLY A 772 -0.04 0.00 -14.71
CA GLY A 772 0.94 0.79 -13.99
C GLY A 772 0.47 2.22 -13.72
N CYS A 773 -0.07 2.89 -14.74
CA CYS A 773 -0.49 4.30 -14.67
C CYS A 773 -1.99 4.50 -14.43
N ALA A 774 -2.80 3.44 -14.52
CA ALA A 774 -4.24 3.49 -14.25
C ALA A 774 -4.69 2.23 -13.48
N THR A 775 -5.79 1.60 -13.91
CA THR A 775 -6.43 0.48 -13.20
C THR A 775 -6.63 -0.74 -14.09
N GLY A 776 -5.94 -0.81 -15.23
CA GLY A 776 -6.09 -1.91 -16.18
C GLY A 776 -7.48 -1.96 -16.84
N HIS A 777 -7.91 -3.16 -17.17
CA HIS A 777 -9.17 -3.40 -17.87
C HIS A 777 -10.38 -3.25 -16.93
N PRO A 778 -11.53 -2.76 -17.44
CA PRO A 778 -12.73 -2.58 -16.62
C PRO A 778 -13.36 -3.91 -16.21
N SER A 779 -14.14 -3.91 -15.13
CA SER A 779 -14.72 -5.11 -14.53
C SER A 779 -15.54 -5.96 -15.50
N PHE A 780 -16.37 -5.35 -16.35
CA PHE A 780 -17.20 -6.08 -17.31
C PHE A 780 -16.41 -6.93 -18.31
N VAL A 781 -15.28 -6.43 -18.83
CA VAL A 781 -14.48 -7.23 -19.76
C VAL A 781 -13.68 -8.30 -19.02
N MET A 782 -13.18 -7.98 -17.82
CA MET A 782 -12.48 -8.95 -16.98
C MET A 782 -13.41 -10.05 -16.46
N SER A 783 -14.71 -9.79 -16.36
CA SER A 783 -15.71 -10.81 -16.07
C SER A 783 -15.66 -11.95 -17.10
N ALA A 784 -15.53 -11.64 -18.39
CA ALA A 784 -15.47 -12.66 -19.42
C ALA A 784 -14.21 -13.53 -19.29
N SER A 785 -13.05 -12.89 -19.12
CA SER A 785 -11.76 -13.56 -18.90
C SER A 785 -11.78 -14.43 -17.64
N PHE A 786 -12.21 -13.86 -16.52
CA PHE A 786 -12.18 -14.54 -15.23
C PHE A 786 -13.26 -15.60 -15.08
N THR A 787 -14.36 -15.51 -15.84
CA THR A 787 -15.29 -16.63 -16.00
C THR A 787 -14.59 -17.80 -16.71
N ASN A 788 -13.81 -17.55 -17.77
CA ASN A 788 -13.01 -18.60 -18.39
C ASN A 788 -11.97 -19.19 -17.41
N GLN A 789 -11.27 -18.36 -16.63
CA GLN A 789 -10.36 -18.84 -15.58
C GLN A 789 -11.07 -19.74 -14.56
N THR A 790 -12.23 -19.30 -14.07
CA THR A 790 -13.04 -20.07 -13.12
C THR A 790 -13.46 -21.42 -13.70
N LEU A 791 -13.92 -21.44 -14.95
CA LEU A 791 -14.28 -22.68 -15.66
C LEU A 791 -13.08 -23.59 -15.90
N ALA A 792 -11.91 -23.03 -16.22
CA ALA A 792 -10.67 -23.80 -16.38
C ALA A 792 -10.24 -24.47 -15.06
N GLN A 793 -10.31 -23.73 -13.95
CA GLN A 793 -10.00 -24.25 -12.61
C GLN A 793 -10.98 -25.35 -12.19
N LEU A 794 -12.29 -25.13 -12.39
CA LEU A 794 -13.32 -26.14 -12.12
C LEU A 794 -13.11 -27.40 -12.95
N GLU A 795 -12.78 -27.24 -14.23
CA GLU A 795 -12.55 -28.35 -15.15
C GLU A 795 -11.31 -29.17 -14.76
N LEU A 796 -10.17 -28.52 -14.49
CA LEU A 796 -8.96 -29.19 -14.00
C LEU A 796 -9.22 -29.91 -12.68
N TRP A 797 -9.92 -29.25 -11.75
CA TRP A 797 -10.21 -29.84 -10.45
C TRP A 797 -11.15 -31.03 -10.57
N LYS A 798 -12.24 -30.92 -11.34
CA LYS A 798 -13.20 -32.01 -11.55
C LYS A 798 -12.55 -33.23 -12.20
N GLU A 799 -11.68 -33.01 -13.19
CA GLU A 799 -11.09 -34.06 -14.01
C GLU A 799 -9.74 -34.58 -13.45
N ARG A 800 -9.33 -34.11 -12.26
CA ARG A 800 -8.04 -34.43 -11.62
C ARG A 800 -7.71 -35.92 -11.47
N THR A 801 -8.73 -36.79 -11.48
CA THR A 801 -8.57 -38.26 -11.39
C THR A 801 -9.05 -39.01 -12.64
N SER A 802 -9.58 -38.33 -13.66
CA SER A 802 -10.18 -38.99 -14.83
C SER A 802 -9.15 -39.35 -15.91
N GLY A 803 -7.97 -38.72 -15.90
CA GLY A 803 -6.96 -38.88 -16.94
C GLY A 803 -7.24 -38.12 -18.23
N LYS A 804 -8.27 -37.24 -18.25
CA LYS A 804 -8.63 -36.42 -19.42
C LYS A 804 -7.51 -35.48 -19.87
N TYR A 805 -6.81 -34.86 -18.90
CA TYR A 805 -5.73 -33.92 -19.15
C TYR A 805 -4.37 -34.58 -18.88
N ALA A 806 -3.60 -34.81 -19.93
CA ALA A 806 -2.26 -35.38 -19.83
C ALA A 806 -1.27 -34.33 -19.33
N ARG A 807 -0.33 -34.75 -18.47
CA ARG A 807 0.81 -33.93 -18.06
C ARG A 807 1.67 -33.57 -19.29
N GLY A 808 2.22 -32.37 -19.28
CA GLY A 808 3.07 -31.89 -20.37
C GLY A 808 2.32 -31.48 -21.64
N LYS A 809 1.01 -31.23 -21.55
CA LYS A 809 0.14 -30.83 -22.66
C LYS A 809 -0.60 -29.53 -22.38
N VAL A 810 -0.74 -28.70 -23.43
CA VAL A 810 -1.55 -27.49 -23.42
C VAL A 810 -2.89 -27.77 -24.10
N TYR A 811 -3.98 -27.35 -23.45
CA TYR A 811 -5.37 -27.52 -23.90
C TYR A 811 -6.04 -26.16 -24.01
N VAL A 812 -7.16 -26.09 -24.73
CA VAL A 812 -8.07 -24.93 -24.76
C VAL A 812 -9.42 -25.35 -24.20
N LEU A 813 -10.18 -24.39 -23.67
CA LEU A 813 -11.56 -24.65 -23.26
C LEU A 813 -12.42 -25.01 -24.48
N PRO A 814 -13.37 -25.94 -24.37
CA PRO A 814 -14.26 -26.29 -25.46
C PRO A 814 -15.18 -25.13 -25.82
N LYS A 815 -15.47 -24.95 -27.12
CA LYS A 815 -16.29 -23.84 -27.65
C LYS A 815 -17.65 -23.65 -26.96
N VAL A 816 -18.27 -24.72 -26.47
CA VAL A 816 -19.54 -24.63 -25.73
C VAL A 816 -19.42 -23.84 -24.43
N LEU A 817 -18.27 -23.92 -23.74
CA LEU A 817 -18.03 -23.13 -22.53
C LEU A 817 -17.74 -21.66 -22.89
N ASP A 818 -17.07 -21.43 -24.01
CA ASP A 818 -16.84 -20.09 -24.55
C ASP A 818 -18.16 -19.37 -24.88
N GLU A 819 -19.08 -20.06 -25.57
CA GLU A 819 -20.43 -19.55 -25.83
C GLU A 819 -21.27 -19.39 -24.56
N LYS A 820 -21.05 -20.24 -23.55
CA LYS A 820 -21.68 -20.08 -22.23
C LYS A 820 -21.21 -18.78 -21.57
N VAL A 821 -19.89 -18.51 -21.57
CA VAL A 821 -19.34 -17.25 -21.05
C VAL A 821 -20.02 -16.08 -21.75
N ALA A 822 -20.09 -16.06 -23.08
CA ALA A 822 -20.75 -14.97 -23.81
C ALA A 822 -22.21 -14.79 -23.34
N ARG A 823 -23.00 -15.87 -23.30
CA ARG A 823 -24.41 -15.82 -22.86
C ARG A 823 -24.61 -15.23 -21.46
N LEU A 824 -23.72 -15.55 -20.52
CA LEU A 824 -23.78 -15.03 -19.14
C LEU A 824 -23.63 -13.51 -19.05
N HIS A 825 -23.09 -12.85 -20.08
CA HIS A 825 -22.86 -11.40 -20.08
C HIS A 825 -23.94 -10.61 -20.83
N LEU A 826 -24.71 -11.26 -21.70
CA LEU A 826 -25.62 -10.56 -22.64
C LEU A 826 -26.81 -9.88 -21.94
N ALA A 827 -27.36 -10.50 -20.89
CA ALA A 827 -28.51 -9.97 -20.18
C ALA A 827 -28.22 -8.60 -19.52
N SER A 828 -27.02 -8.44 -18.93
CA SER A 828 -26.58 -7.16 -18.34
C SER A 828 -26.44 -6.03 -19.36
N LEU A 829 -26.31 -6.36 -20.65
CA LEU A 829 -26.27 -5.39 -21.76
C LEU A 829 -27.64 -5.18 -22.43
N GLY A 830 -28.69 -5.86 -21.97
CA GLY A 830 -30.01 -5.83 -22.61
C GLY A 830 -30.04 -6.48 -23.99
N VAL A 831 -29.14 -7.43 -24.27
CA VAL A 831 -29.07 -8.13 -25.56
C VAL A 831 -30.00 -9.34 -25.55
N GLU A 832 -30.94 -9.38 -26.49
CA GLU A 832 -31.85 -10.51 -26.71
C GLU A 832 -31.32 -11.39 -27.86
N LEU A 833 -31.03 -12.66 -27.55
CA LEU A 833 -30.62 -13.62 -28.56
C LEU A 833 -31.82 -14.16 -29.35
N THR A 834 -31.62 -14.36 -30.65
CA THR A 834 -32.58 -15.10 -31.48
C THR A 834 -32.42 -16.60 -31.27
N ASP A 835 -33.52 -17.29 -31.00
CA ASP A 835 -33.56 -18.76 -30.95
C ASP A 835 -33.66 -19.35 -32.36
N LEU A 836 -32.81 -20.33 -32.67
CA LEU A 836 -32.91 -21.09 -33.92
C LEU A 836 -34.12 -22.02 -33.85
N SER A 837 -34.93 -22.06 -34.91
CA SER A 837 -35.86 -23.17 -35.10
C SER A 837 -35.09 -24.47 -35.39
N SER A 838 -35.71 -25.63 -35.14
CA SER A 838 -35.10 -26.92 -35.48
C SER A 838 -34.73 -27.02 -36.96
N GLU A 839 -35.55 -26.46 -37.85
CA GLU A 839 -35.30 -26.43 -39.30
C GLU A 839 -34.07 -25.58 -39.65
N GLN A 840 -33.91 -24.41 -39.02
CA GLN A 840 -32.73 -23.56 -39.24
C GLN A 840 -31.44 -24.22 -38.73
N ALA A 841 -31.50 -24.87 -37.57
CA ALA A 841 -30.36 -25.56 -36.97
C ALA A 841 -29.90 -26.73 -37.85
N GLU A 842 -30.84 -27.55 -38.37
CA GLU A 842 -30.55 -28.62 -39.32
C GLU A 842 -29.95 -28.08 -40.62
N TYR A 843 -30.50 -26.98 -41.16
CA TYR A 843 -30.03 -26.37 -42.41
C TYR A 843 -28.55 -25.97 -42.38
N ILE A 844 -28.08 -25.42 -41.26
CA ILE A 844 -26.67 -25.01 -41.09
C ILE A 844 -25.81 -26.07 -40.37
N GLY A 845 -26.38 -27.23 -40.04
CA GLY A 845 -25.68 -28.37 -39.45
C GLY A 845 -25.19 -28.14 -38.02
N VAL A 846 -25.98 -27.47 -37.18
CA VAL A 846 -25.65 -27.20 -35.76
C VAL A 846 -26.78 -27.65 -34.83
N SER A 847 -26.52 -27.71 -33.52
CA SER A 847 -27.58 -27.85 -32.50
C SER A 847 -28.27 -26.50 -32.27
N VAL A 848 -29.56 -26.52 -31.90
CA VAL A 848 -30.32 -25.32 -31.47
C VAL A 848 -29.62 -24.57 -30.33
N SER A 849 -28.96 -25.31 -29.43
CA SER A 849 -28.19 -24.73 -28.30
C SER A 849 -26.72 -24.45 -28.60
N GLY A 850 -26.24 -24.78 -29.81
CA GLY A 850 -24.83 -24.71 -30.19
C GLY A 850 -24.01 -25.97 -29.85
N PRO A 851 -22.68 -25.96 -30.08
CA PRO A 851 -21.90 -24.83 -30.58
C PRO A 851 -22.32 -24.40 -31.99
N PHE A 852 -22.37 -23.09 -32.23
CA PHE A 852 -22.89 -22.49 -33.46
C PHE A 852 -21.86 -22.32 -34.56
N LYS A 853 -20.59 -22.61 -34.28
CA LYS A 853 -19.47 -22.41 -35.20
C LYS A 853 -18.50 -23.58 -35.15
N PRO A 854 -17.86 -23.93 -36.29
CA PRO A 854 -16.85 -24.98 -36.31
C PRO A 854 -15.59 -24.55 -35.54
N GLU A 855 -14.77 -25.52 -35.17
CA GLU A 855 -13.59 -25.28 -34.33
C GLU A 855 -12.60 -24.28 -34.93
N ALA A 856 -12.34 -24.39 -36.24
CA ALA A 856 -11.40 -23.51 -36.97
C ALA A 856 -11.92 -22.09 -37.24
N TYR A 857 -13.13 -21.75 -36.77
CA TYR A 857 -13.69 -20.42 -36.94
C TYR A 857 -12.96 -19.41 -36.05
N ARG A 858 -12.58 -18.28 -36.62
CA ARG A 858 -11.83 -17.22 -35.94
C ARG A 858 -12.83 -16.23 -35.37
N TYR A 859 -13.42 -16.50 -34.21
CA TYR A 859 -14.59 -15.80 -33.59
C TYR A 859 -15.93 -16.34 -33.99
#